data_AF-A0A1I7UJ56-F1
#
_entry.id   AF-A0A1I7UJ56-F1
#
_cell.length_a   1.000
_cell.length_b   1.000
_cell.length_c   1.000
_cell.angle_alpha   90.00
_cell.angle_beta   90.00
_cell.angle_gamma   90.00
#
_symmetry.space_group_name_H-M   'P 1'
#
loop_
_entity.id
_entity.type
_entity.pdbx_description
1 polymer ?
#
loop_
_entity_poly.entity_id
_entity_poly.type
_entity_poly.pdbx_seq_one_letter_code
_entity_poly.pdbx_strand_id
1 'polypeptide(L)'
;MYPKPADFKFFSQLMKFIGVLSIVAGFGFMYTAFILYYRGSSIWKVLIRALDLVTIVVPPALPAVMGIGIFYAQRRLRQMSIYCISPTTINTCGAIDVVCFDKTGTLTEDGLDFYALRVVENAKIGENIVQISTNETCHNVVRAIATCHTLSKINNELHGDPLDVIMFEQTGYSLEEDDSESHESIESIQPILIRPPKDSTLPDCQIVKQFTFSSGLQRQSVIVTDEDSMKAYCKGSPEMIMSLCRPDTVPENFHDIVEEYSQHGYRLIAVAEKELPIGSEVQKTPRQSIECDLTLIGLVALENRLKPVTTEVIRKLNEANIRSVMVTGDNLLTALSVARECGIIVSNKTAYLIEHENGVVDKRGRTVLTIREKEEHHTTERLSKSVDLSKMSNKDCQFAISGSTFSVVTHEYPDLLDQLVSVCNVFARMAPEQKQLLVEHLQEVGQTVAMCGDGANDCAALKAAHAGISLSEAEASIAAPFTSKVADIRCVITLISEGRAALVTSYSAFLCMAGYSLTQFISILLLYWIATSYSQMQFLFIDIAIVTNLAFLSSQTKAHKGLASTPPPTSILSTSSMVSLFGQLAIGGIAQISVFCLITMQEWFVPFQPTHHDNDEDRKSLQGTAIFYVSLFHYIVLYFVFAAGPPYRAAITSNKAFLMSMITVTICCISIVVAYFNPIQYFLGCLYIPQEFRLIILFIASVTAVVSIGYDRCVDWISEKLREKIRQRRKGA
;
A
#
# COMPACT_ATOMS: atom_id res chain seq x y z
N MET A 1 7.02 17.02 11.66
CA MET A 1 5.57 17.07 11.42
C MET A 1 5.14 17.32 9.97
N TYR A 2 5.98 17.82 9.05
CA TYR A 2 5.55 18.09 7.67
C TYR A 2 5.99 16.95 6.72
N PRO A 3 5.08 16.17 6.10
CA PRO A 3 5.44 15.20 5.06
C PRO A 3 5.80 15.91 3.75
N LYS A 4 6.63 15.29 2.91
CA LYS A 4 6.86 15.77 1.53
C LYS A 4 5.50 15.71 0.80
N PRO A 5 5.04 16.79 0.13
CA PRO A 5 3.71 16.80 -0.47
C PRO A 5 3.62 15.78 -1.61
N ALA A 6 2.75 14.78 -1.45
CA ALA A 6 2.62 13.62 -2.34
C ALA A 6 1.98 13.92 -3.72
N ASP A 7 1.75 15.18 -4.09
CA ASP A 7 0.82 15.53 -5.18
C ASP A 7 1.34 16.55 -6.20
N PHE A 8 2.64 16.58 -6.50
CA PHE A 8 3.12 17.52 -7.52
C PHE A 8 2.73 17.13 -8.95
N LYS A 9 2.69 15.83 -9.30
CA LYS A 9 2.56 15.44 -10.72
C LYS A 9 1.15 15.58 -11.27
N PHE A 10 0.13 15.05 -10.59
CA PHE A 10 -1.25 15.10 -11.06
C PHE A 10 -1.80 16.54 -11.04
N PHE A 11 -1.60 17.27 -9.94
CA PHE A 11 -2.00 18.68 -9.85
C PHE A 11 -1.23 19.57 -10.82
N SER A 12 0.09 19.39 -10.98
CA SER A 12 0.87 20.13 -11.99
C SER A 12 0.36 19.87 -13.41
N GLN A 13 -0.01 18.62 -13.72
CA GLN A 13 -0.58 18.27 -15.02
C GLN A 13 -1.97 18.87 -15.23
N LEU A 14 -2.80 18.91 -14.18
CA LEU A 14 -4.08 19.61 -14.21
C LEU A 14 -3.88 21.10 -14.53
N MET A 15 -2.93 21.76 -13.86
CA MET A 15 -2.61 23.17 -14.14
C MET A 15 -2.08 23.39 -15.56
N LYS A 16 -1.23 22.48 -16.07
CA LYS A 16 -0.77 22.51 -17.47
C LYS A 16 -1.94 22.38 -18.45
N PHE A 17 -2.88 21.50 -18.16
CA PHE A 17 -4.08 21.33 -18.99
C PHE A 17 -4.98 22.56 -18.96
N ILE A 18 -5.19 23.16 -17.78
CA ILE A 18 -5.90 24.44 -17.67
C ILE A 18 -5.19 25.51 -18.52
N GLY A 19 -3.86 25.52 -18.57
CA GLY A 19 -3.10 26.36 -19.49
C GLY A 19 -3.43 26.12 -20.98
N VAL A 20 -3.55 24.86 -21.40
CA VAL A 20 -3.99 24.49 -22.76
C VAL A 20 -5.41 24.97 -23.04
N LEU A 21 -6.33 24.78 -22.08
CA LEU A 21 -7.70 25.27 -22.17
C LEU A 21 -7.75 26.80 -22.30
N SER A 22 -6.91 27.54 -21.57
CA SER A 22 -6.80 29.00 -21.69
C SER A 22 -6.37 29.44 -23.09
N ILE A 23 -5.49 28.68 -23.76
CA ILE A 23 -5.10 28.95 -25.15
C ILE A 23 -6.30 28.76 -26.09
N VAL A 24 -7.06 27.67 -25.90
CA VAL A 24 -8.28 27.41 -26.68
C VAL A 24 -9.32 28.52 -26.46
N ALA A 25 -9.52 28.95 -25.21
CA ALA A 25 -10.39 30.06 -24.88
C ALA A 25 -9.92 31.38 -25.54
N GLY A 26 -8.60 31.61 -25.63
CA GLY A 26 -8.02 32.75 -26.33
C GLY A 26 -8.36 32.79 -27.82
N PHE A 27 -8.34 31.65 -28.51
CA PHE A 27 -8.80 31.58 -29.90
C PHE A 27 -10.30 31.87 -30.04
N GLY A 28 -11.13 31.34 -29.13
CA GLY A 28 -12.56 31.64 -29.09
C GLY A 28 -12.85 33.11 -28.80
N PHE A 29 -12.06 33.73 -27.92
CA PHE A 29 -12.10 35.15 -27.61
C PHE A 29 -11.83 35.98 -28.87
N MET A 30 -10.74 35.69 -29.59
CA MET A 30 -10.39 36.43 -30.82
C MET A 30 -11.46 36.30 -31.89
N TYR A 31 -11.98 35.09 -32.11
CA TYR A 31 -13.07 34.83 -33.05
C TYR A 31 -14.33 35.64 -32.70
N THR A 32 -14.71 35.62 -31.42
CA THR A 32 -15.92 36.31 -30.94
C THR A 32 -15.77 37.83 -31.00
N ALA A 33 -14.59 38.34 -30.62
CA ALA A 33 -14.29 39.76 -30.71
C ALA A 33 -14.35 40.25 -32.16
N PHE A 34 -13.79 39.49 -33.11
CA PHE A 34 -13.84 39.81 -34.53
C PHE A 34 -15.29 39.86 -35.06
N ILE A 35 -16.11 38.85 -34.76
CA ILE A 35 -17.50 38.79 -35.22
C ILE A 35 -18.34 39.91 -34.62
N LEU A 36 -18.21 40.18 -33.32
CA LEU A 36 -19.00 41.21 -32.65
C LEU A 36 -18.56 42.62 -33.07
N TYR A 37 -17.27 42.83 -33.35
CA TYR A 37 -16.77 44.08 -33.92
C TYR A 37 -17.33 44.33 -35.32
N TYR A 38 -17.29 43.31 -36.20
CA TYR A 38 -17.87 43.43 -37.55
C TYR A 38 -19.37 43.75 -37.53
N ARG A 39 -20.07 43.34 -36.47
CA ARG A 39 -21.50 43.62 -36.26
C ARG A 39 -21.80 44.97 -35.63
N GLY A 40 -20.79 45.80 -35.35
CA GLY A 40 -20.97 47.10 -34.71
C GLY A 40 -21.45 47.00 -33.25
N SER A 41 -21.20 45.88 -32.56
CA SER A 41 -21.55 45.75 -31.14
C SER A 41 -20.68 46.64 -30.26
N SER A 42 -21.24 47.12 -29.14
CA SER A 42 -20.50 47.94 -28.18
C SER A 42 -19.30 47.17 -27.59
N ILE A 43 -18.18 47.87 -27.38
CA ILE A 43 -16.94 47.30 -26.83
C ILE A 43 -17.20 46.60 -25.49
N TRP A 44 -18.10 47.14 -24.66
CA TRP A 44 -18.49 46.55 -23.38
C TRP A 44 -19.15 45.17 -23.55
N LYS A 45 -20.04 45.02 -24.55
CA LYS A 45 -20.70 43.76 -24.87
C LYS A 45 -19.73 42.73 -25.44
N VAL A 46 -18.77 43.19 -26.25
CA VAL A 46 -17.67 42.35 -26.75
C VAL A 46 -16.86 41.79 -25.58
N LEU A 47 -16.49 42.64 -24.63
CA LEU A 47 -15.70 42.25 -23.46
C LEU A 47 -16.44 41.21 -22.61
N ILE A 48 -17.70 41.46 -22.24
CA ILE A 48 -18.49 40.54 -21.41
C ILE A 48 -18.66 39.18 -22.12
N ARG A 49 -19.05 39.17 -23.39
CA ARG A 49 -19.31 37.92 -24.13
C ARG A 49 -18.07 37.09 -24.37
N ALA A 50 -16.92 37.76 -24.47
CA ALA A 50 -15.66 37.08 -24.63
C ALA A 50 -15.11 36.57 -23.28
N LEU A 51 -15.42 37.23 -22.16
CA LEU A 51 -15.19 36.70 -20.81
C LEU A 51 -16.08 35.47 -20.50
N ASP A 52 -17.33 35.44 -20.97
CA ASP A 52 -18.21 34.26 -20.84
C ASP A 52 -17.59 32.99 -21.45
N LEU A 53 -16.81 33.11 -22.54
CA LEU A 53 -16.14 31.95 -23.14
C LEU A 53 -15.08 31.34 -22.23
N VAL A 54 -14.41 32.17 -21.43
CA VAL A 54 -13.40 31.69 -20.46
C VAL A 54 -14.09 30.86 -19.37
N THR A 55 -15.26 31.29 -18.89
CA THR A 55 -16.01 30.57 -17.85
C THR A 55 -16.64 29.27 -18.36
N ILE A 56 -16.99 29.19 -19.64
CA ILE A 56 -17.48 27.96 -20.27
C ILE A 56 -16.36 26.91 -20.42
N VAL A 57 -15.16 27.34 -20.83
CA VAL A 57 -14.05 26.42 -21.11
C VAL A 57 -13.51 25.76 -19.84
N VAL A 58 -13.49 26.49 -18.71
CA VAL A 58 -13.00 26.00 -17.42
C VAL A 58 -14.18 25.61 -16.52
N PRO A 59 -14.54 24.31 -16.43
CA PRO A 59 -15.72 23.88 -15.68
C PRO A 59 -15.53 24.11 -14.17
N PRO A 60 -16.40 24.92 -13.52
CA PRO A 60 -16.27 25.23 -12.09
C PRO A 60 -16.49 24.00 -11.19
N ALA A 61 -17.22 23.00 -11.70
CA ALA A 61 -17.49 21.74 -11.00
C ALA A 61 -16.30 20.77 -10.97
N LEU A 62 -15.22 21.04 -11.72
CA LEU A 62 -14.09 20.10 -11.88
C LEU A 62 -13.43 19.72 -10.54
N PRO A 63 -13.09 20.65 -9.62
CA PRO A 63 -12.51 20.28 -8.34
C PRO A 63 -13.47 19.45 -7.47
N ALA A 64 -14.76 19.78 -7.49
CA ALA A 64 -15.79 19.11 -6.71
C ALA A 64 -15.98 17.65 -7.15
N VAL A 65 -16.07 17.41 -8.47
CA VAL A 65 -16.26 16.05 -9.01
C VAL A 65 -15.04 15.16 -8.75
N MET A 66 -13.84 15.72 -8.85
CA MET A 66 -12.62 14.97 -8.51
C MET A 66 -12.59 14.58 -7.03
N GLY A 67 -13.04 15.47 -6.14
CA GLY A 67 -13.17 15.18 -4.70
C GLY A 67 -14.20 14.10 -4.39
N ILE A 68 -15.31 14.05 -5.13
CA ILE A 68 -16.38 13.04 -4.93
C ILE A 68 -15.87 11.61 -5.17
N GLY A 69 -15.03 11.39 -6.18
CA GLY A 69 -14.44 10.07 -6.45
C GLY A 69 -13.59 9.56 -5.27
N ILE A 70 -12.75 10.44 -4.72
CA ILE A 70 -11.91 10.15 -3.55
C ILE A 70 -12.78 9.92 -2.32
N PHE A 71 -13.82 10.73 -2.10
CA PHE A 71 -14.75 10.57 -0.98
C PHE A 71 -15.42 9.18 -0.99
N TYR A 72 -15.87 8.70 -2.15
CA TYR A 72 -16.46 7.37 -2.25
C TYR A 72 -15.44 6.26 -2.00
N ALA A 73 -14.20 6.40 -2.46
CA ALA A 73 -13.12 5.45 -2.16
C ALA A 73 -12.81 5.42 -0.65
N GLN A 74 -12.68 6.58 -0.01
CA GLN A 74 -12.47 6.69 1.44
C GLN A 74 -13.62 6.04 2.23
N ARG A 75 -14.87 6.26 1.82
CA ARG A 75 -16.05 5.62 2.44
C ARG A 75 -15.99 4.10 2.33
N ARG A 76 -15.57 3.54 1.18
CA ARG A 76 -15.41 2.09 0.99
C ARG A 76 -14.28 1.53 1.85
N LEU A 77 -13.13 2.21 1.91
CA LEU A 77 -12.02 1.83 2.77
C LEU A 77 -12.43 1.81 4.25
N ARG A 78 -13.17 2.82 4.71
CA ARG A 78 -13.70 2.87 6.08
C ARG A 78 -14.65 1.71 6.39
N GLN A 79 -15.46 1.27 5.43
CA GLN A 79 -16.32 0.08 5.59
C GLN A 79 -15.52 -1.23 5.72
N MET A 80 -14.25 -1.23 5.27
CA MET A 80 -13.31 -2.33 5.41
C MET A 80 -12.33 -2.13 6.58
N SER A 81 -12.67 -1.23 7.52
CA SER A 81 -11.85 -0.92 8.71
C SER A 81 -10.46 -0.34 8.40
N ILE A 82 -10.31 0.31 7.24
CA ILE A 82 -9.12 1.07 6.85
C ILE A 82 -9.46 2.55 6.92
N TYR A 83 -8.86 3.26 7.86
CA TYR A 83 -9.03 4.69 8.07
C TYR A 83 -7.97 5.46 7.28
N CYS A 84 -8.36 6.61 6.72
CA CYS A 84 -7.48 7.46 5.94
C CYS A 84 -7.63 8.90 6.42
N ILE A 85 -6.51 9.51 6.84
CA ILE A 85 -6.44 10.90 7.30
C ILE A 85 -6.12 11.89 6.15
N SER A 86 -5.48 11.39 5.09
CA SER A 86 -5.08 12.16 3.90
C SER A 86 -5.70 11.58 2.63
N PRO A 87 -6.91 12.03 2.24
CA PRO A 87 -7.67 11.41 1.14
C PRO A 87 -6.96 11.43 -0.21
N THR A 88 -6.12 12.43 -0.50
CA THR A 88 -5.42 12.51 -1.79
C THR A 88 -4.43 11.36 -1.99
N THR A 89 -3.86 10.84 -0.90
CA THR A 89 -2.96 9.68 -0.89
C THR A 89 -3.63 8.40 -1.41
N ILE A 90 -4.97 8.32 -1.41
CA ILE A 90 -5.70 7.18 -1.99
C ILE A 90 -5.38 7.02 -3.49
N ASN A 91 -5.29 8.13 -4.24
CA ASN A 91 -4.94 8.08 -5.65
C ASN A 91 -3.46 7.67 -5.86
N THR A 92 -2.57 8.10 -4.97
CA THR A 92 -1.16 7.69 -4.97
C THR A 92 -1.01 6.18 -4.79
N CYS A 93 -1.91 5.54 -4.02
CA CYS A 93 -1.92 4.09 -3.85
C CYS A 93 -2.16 3.34 -5.18
N GLY A 94 -2.77 3.99 -6.16
CA GLY A 94 -2.96 3.42 -7.49
C GLY A 94 -1.66 3.20 -8.27
N ALA A 95 -0.62 3.99 -7.96
CA ALA A 95 0.67 3.98 -8.64
C ALA A 95 1.73 3.11 -7.96
N ILE A 96 1.43 2.51 -6.80
CA ILE A 96 2.38 1.69 -6.02
C ILE A 96 2.95 0.55 -6.87
N ASP A 97 4.28 0.46 -6.86
CA ASP A 97 5.09 -0.58 -7.51
C ASP A 97 5.98 -1.34 -6.53
N VAL A 98 6.29 -0.75 -5.36
CA VAL A 98 7.07 -1.39 -4.28
C VAL A 98 6.36 -1.21 -2.94
N VAL A 99 6.30 -2.30 -2.17
CA VAL A 99 5.82 -2.29 -0.78
C VAL A 99 6.93 -2.77 0.14
N CYS A 100 7.34 -1.89 1.05
CA CYS A 100 8.23 -2.20 2.15
C CYS A 100 7.41 -2.69 3.35
N PHE A 101 7.82 -3.79 3.96
CA PHE A 101 7.19 -4.40 5.13
C PHE A 101 8.18 -4.47 6.28
N ASP A 102 7.76 -4.04 7.47
CA ASP A 102 8.43 -4.50 8.69
C ASP A 102 8.15 -6.00 8.92
N LYS A 103 9.01 -6.67 9.69
CA LYS A 103 8.90 -8.11 9.95
C LYS A 103 8.05 -8.42 11.17
N THR A 104 8.45 -7.91 12.34
CA THR A 104 7.88 -8.27 13.64
C THR A 104 6.58 -7.53 13.82
N GLY A 105 5.49 -8.21 14.20
CA GLY A 105 4.18 -7.58 14.35
C GLY A 105 3.48 -7.16 13.04
N THR A 106 4.20 -7.11 11.92
CA THR A 106 3.64 -6.87 10.58
C THR A 106 3.48 -8.16 9.76
N LEU A 107 4.57 -8.86 9.44
CA LEU A 107 4.54 -10.12 8.67
C LEU A 107 4.35 -11.34 9.58
N THR A 108 5.00 -11.31 10.74
CA THR A 108 4.91 -12.33 11.79
C THR A 108 3.93 -11.89 12.87
N GLU A 109 3.51 -12.82 13.71
CA GLU A 109 2.78 -12.52 14.93
C GLU A 109 3.61 -11.63 15.88
N ASP A 110 2.93 -10.99 16.83
CA ASP A 110 3.58 -10.20 17.87
C ASP A 110 4.19 -11.16 18.91
N GLY A 111 5.50 -11.08 19.09
CA GLY A 111 6.22 -11.95 20.02
C GLY A 111 6.84 -13.17 19.33
N LEU A 112 7.15 -14.17 20.13
CA LEU A 112 7.78 -15.42 19.71
C LEU A 112 6.90 -16.58 20.18
N ASP A 113 6.89 -17.69 19.46
CA ASP A 113 6.19 -18.91 19.84
C ASP A 113 7.19 -19.98 20.27
N PHE A 114 6.77 -20.85 21.19
CA PHE A 114 7.54 -22.03 21.51
C PHE A 114 7.49 -23.01 20.34
N TYR A 115 8.66 -23.35 19.78
CA TYR A 115 8.77 -24.31 18.69
C TYR A 115 9.11 -25.71 19.21
N ALA A 116 10.22 -25.83 19.94
CA ALA A 116 10.67 -27.12 20.45
C ALA A 116 11.63 -26.98 21.63
N LEU A 117 11.62 -27.99 22.50
CA LEU A 117 12.67 -28.25 23.47
C LEU A 117 13.50 -29.45 23.02
N ARG A 118 14.83 -29.36 23.10
CA ARG A 118 15.73 -30.50 22.96
C ARG A 118 16.48 -30.73 24.26
N VAL A 119 16.30 -31.92 24.83
CA VAL A 119 17.00 -32.33 26.06
C VAL A 119 18.41 -32.82 25.71
N VAL A 120 19.38 -32.50 26.55
CA VAL A 120 20.76 -32.99 26.45
C VAL A 120 21.02 -33.96 27.60
N GLU A 121 21.25 -35.23 27.27
CA GLU A 121 21.60 -36.28 28.25
C GLU A 121 22.88 -36.99 27.78
N ASN A 122 23.83 -37.22 28.68
CA ASN A 122 25.09 -37.92 28.39
C ASN A 122 25.82 -37.38 27.15
N ALA A 123 25.91 -36.05 27.03
CA ALA A 123 26.49 -35.33 25.89
C ALA A 123 25.85 -35.68 24.53
N LYS A 124 24.57 -36.09 24.53
CA LYS A 124 23.78 -36.28 23.32
C LYS A 124 22.51 -35.46 23.39
N ILE A 125 22.19 -34.79 22.29
CA ILE A 125 20.98 -33.98 22.16
C ILE A 125 19.84 -34.81 21.56
N GLY A 126 18.74 -34.91 22.30
CA GLY A 126 17.55 -35.69 21.95
C GLY A 126 16.72 -35.09 20.81
N GLU A 127 15.59 -35.70 20.48
CA GLU A 127 14.68 -35.21 19.43
C GLU A 127 13.92 -33.94 19.82
N ASN A 128 13.19 -33.35 18.86
CA ASN A 128 12.39 -32.15 19.07
C ASN A 128 11.12 -32.46 19.85
N ILE A 129 11.01 -31.88 21.04
CA ILE A 129 9.84 -31.99 21.90
C ILE A 129 8.99 -30.74 21.71
N VAL A 130 7.91 -30.88 20.93
CA VAL A 130 6.98 -29.77 20.61
C VAL A 130 5.94 -29.57 21.71
N GLN A 131 5.59 -30.63 22.45
CA GLN A 131 4.71 -30.57 23.62
C GLN A 131 5.45 -31.12 24.83
N ILE A 132 5.60 -30.28 25.86
CA ILE A 132 6.26 -30.66 27.11
C ILE A 132 5.31 -31.55 27.90
N SER A 133 5.57 -32.86 27.90
CA SER A 133 5.00 -33.80 28.86
C SER A 133 5.94 -33.93 30.06
N THR A 134 5.40 -34.03 31.28
CA THR A 134 6.14 -34.33 32.51
C THR A 134 6.63 -35.79 32.56
N ASN A 135 7.38 -36.22 31.54
CA ASN A 135 8.07 -37.51 31.51
C ASN A 135 9.43 -37.39 32.23
N GLU A 136 9.96 -38.52 32.74
CA GLU A 136 11.19 -38.58 33.54
C GLU A 136 12.39 -37.87 32.90
N THR A 137 12.56 -37.99 31.58
CA THR A 137 13.70 -37.45 30.83
C THR A 137 13.72 -35.92 30.71
N CYS A 138 12.58 -35.24 30.86
CA CYS A 138 12.49 -33.80 30.65
C CYS A 138 12.49 -32.99 31.95
N HIS A 139 12.37 -33.64 33.12
CA HIS A 139 12.09 -32.97 34.39
C HIS A 139 13.12 -31.89 34.75
N ASN A 140 14.41 -32.16 34.60
CA ASN A 140 15.45 -31.19 34.98
C ASN A 140 15.39 -29.93 34.12
N VAL A 141 15.17 -30.08 32.81
CA VAL A 141 15.10 -28.94 31.88
C VAL A 141 13.82 -28.15 32.06
N VAL A 142 12.69 -28.84 32.22
CA VAL A 142 11.38 -28.20 32.47
C VAL A 142 11.41 -27.44 33.79
N ARG A 143 12.01 -28.03 34.84
CA ARG A 143 12.21 -27.35 36.13
C ARG A 143 13.15 -26.15 36.00
N ALA A 144 14.21 -26.24 35.22
CA ALA A 144 15.10 -25.11 34.95
C ALA A 144 14.37 -23.96 34.24
N ILE A 145 13.55 -24.25 33.24
CA ILE A 145 12.73 -23.26 32.53
C ILE A 145 11.67 -22.65 33.46
N ALA A 146 10.98 -23.50 34.23
CA ALA A 146 9.94 -23.08 35.15
C ALA A 146 10.47 -22.19 36.28
N THR A 147 11.72 -22.34 36.72
CA THR A 147 12.27 -21.61 37.88
C THR A 147 13.22 -20.47 37.53
N CYS A 148 13.93 -20.55 36.40
CA CYS A 148 14.91 -19.55 36.01
C CYS A 148 14.24 -18.41 35.27
N HIS A 149 13.43 -17.59 35.95
CA HIS A 149 12.77 -16.42 35.36
C HIS A 149 12.68 -15.25 36.36
N THR A 150 12.23 -14.09 35.88
CA THR A 150 11.87 -12.93 36.73
C THR A 150 10.38 -12.58 36.66
N LEU A 151 9.53 -13.56 36.31
CA LEU A 151 8.08 -13.39 36.31
C LEU A 151 7.55 -13.11 37.72
N SER A 152 6.50 -12.28 37.78
CA SER A 152 5.67 -12.09 38.95
C SER A 152 4.19 -12.29 38.60
N LYS A 153 3.34 -12.56 39.59
CA LYS A 153 1.91 -12.80 39.38
C LYS A 153 1.09 -11.68 39.99
N ILE A 154 0.42 -10.88 39.16
CA ILE A 154 -0.44 -9.77 39.61
C ILE A 154 -1.84 -10.03 39.06
N ASN A 155 -2.87 -10.02 39.92
CA ASN A 155 -4.26 -10.27 39.53
C ASN A 155 -4.48 -11.59 38.77
N ASN A 156 -3.76 -12.66 39.14
CA ASN A 156 -3.75 -13.95 38.43
C ASN A 156 -3.17 -13.94 37.01
N GLU A 157 -2.59 -12.83 36.54
CA GLU A 157 -1.86 -12.77 35.28
C GLU A 157 -0.33 -12.76 35.54
N LEU A 158 0.41 -13.47 34.68
CA LEU A 158 1.87 -13.48 34.73
C LEU A 158 2.42 -12.22 34.05
N HIS A 159 3.29 -11.51 34.74
CA HIS A 159 3.97 -10.33 34.24
C HIS A 159 5.48 -10.54 34.25
N GLY A 160 6.17 -10.14 33.18
CA GLY A 160 7.63 -10.22 33.08
C GLY A 160 8.11 -10.12 31.64
N ASP A 161 9.32 -10.62 31.37
CA ASP A 161 9.81 -10.71 29.99
C ASP A 161 8.90 -11.67 29.18
N PRO A 162 8.40 -11.28 27.99
CA PRO A 162 7.50 -12.11 27.20
C PRO A 162 8.07 -13.50 26.91
N LEU A 163 9.39 -13.62 26.69
CA LEU A 163 10.04 -14.92 26.46
C LEU A 163 9.86 -15.86 27.63
N ASP A 164 9.98 -15.31 28.84
CA ASP A 164 9.86 -16.08 30.08
C ASP A 164 8.42 -16.50 30.30
N VAL A 165 7.44 -15.65 29.97
CA VAL A 165 6.02 -15.99 30.02
C VAL A 165 5.73 -17.17 29.08
N ILE A 166 6.14 -17.07 27.81
CA ILE A 166 5.94 -18.12 26.79
C ILE A 166 6.56 -19.43 27.26
N MET A 167 7.81 -19.40 27.72
CA MET A 167 8.49 -20.60 28.17
C MET A 167 7.86 -21.20 29.43
N PHE A 168 7.44 -20.37 30.40
CA PHE A 168 6.83 -20.81 31.65
C PHE A 168 5.46 -21.46 31.42
N GLU A 169 4.61 -20.86 30.57
CA GLU A 169 3.29 -21.40 30.24
C GLU A 169 3.37 -22.80 29.62
N GLN A 170 4.40 -23.08 28.82
CA GLN A 170 4.62 -24.41 28.24
C GLN A 170 5.00 -25.48 29.27
N THR A 171 5.52 -25.09 30.45
CA THR A 171 5.89 -26.05 31.50
C THR A 171 4.69 -26.60 32.26
N GLY A 172 3.56 -25.88 32.26
CA GLY A 172 2.37 -26.22 33.07
C GLY A 172 2.54 -26.01 34.58
N TYR A 173 3.66 -25.44 35.03
CA TYR A 173 3.88 -25.07 36.44
C TYR A 173 3.04 -23.86 36.84
N SER A 174 2.75 -23.73 38.13
CA SER A 174 2.05 -22.58 38.69
C SER A 174 2.93 -21.79 39.66
N LEU A 175 2.95 -20.47 39.46
CA LEU A 175 3.60 -19.51 40.35
C LEU A 175 2.63 -19.11 41.47
N GLU A 176 3.07 -19.24 42.72
CA GLU A 176 2.37 -18.76 43.91
C GLU A 176 3.25 -17.76 44.65
N GLU A 177 2.73 -16.53 44.78
CA GLU A 177 3.25 -15.48 45.66
C GLU A 177 2.22 -15.38 46.80
N ASP A 178 2.67 -15.51 48.06
CA ASP A 178 1.74 -15.54 49.20
C ASP A 178 1.22 -14.10 49.47
N ASP A 179 -0.05 -13.84 49.12
CA ASP A 179 -0.74 -12.54 49.31
C ASP A 179 -1.09 -12.24 50.79
N SER A 180 -0.61 -13.04 51.75
CA SER A 180 -0.94 -12.84 53.15
C SER A 180 -0.22 -11.59 53.71
N GLU A 181 -0.99 -10.51 53.87
CA GLU A 181 -0.70 -9.36 54.73
C GLU A 181 -0.51 -9.80 56.21
N SER A 182 0.55 -10.53 56.53
CA SER A 182 1.01 -10.69 57.91
C SER A 182 2.23 -9.79 58.12
N HIS A 183 1.95 -8.56 58.53
CA HIS A 183 2.92 -7.66 59.13
C HIS A 183 3.54 -8.31 60.36
N GLU A 184 4.68 -9.00 60.21
CA GLU A 184 5.68 -9.12 61.27
C GLU A 184 7.02 -9.62 60.68
N SER A 185 8.07 -8.81 60.88
CA SER A 185 9.48 -8.93 60.42
C SER A 185 9.81 -8.42 59.00
N ILE A 186 10.46 -7.24 58.96
CA ILE A 186 10.84 -6.45 57.78
C ILE A 186 12.15 -6.95 57.09
N GLU A 187 12.66 -8.14 57.42
CA GLU A 187 13.96 -8.62 56.88
C GLU A 187 13.97 -10.06 56.31
N SER A 188 12.82 -10.66 56.03
CA SER A 188 12.77 -11.91 55.28
C SER A 188 12.19 -11.68 53.89
N ILE A 189 13.03 -11.83 52.85
CA ILE A 189 12.56 -11.98 51.47
C ILE A 189 11.73 -13.25 51.47
N GLN A 190 10.41 -13.12 51.37
CA GLN A 190 9.52 -14.27 51.30
C GLN A 190 9.81 -15.06 50.02
N PRO A 191 9.84 -16.40 50.08
CA PRO A 191 10.30 -17.21 48.98
C PRO A 191 9.22 -17.37 47.90
N ILE A 192 9.62 -17.22 46.64
CA ILE A 192 8.76 -17.51 45.49
C ILE A 192 8.64 -19.04 45.38
N LEU A 193 7.40 -19.55 45.44
CA LEU A 193 7.11 -20.98 45.36
C LEU A 193 6.59 -21.33 43.96
N ILE A 194 7.19 -22.36 43.36
CA ILE A 194 6.86 -22.85 42.02
C ILE A 194 6.37 -24.29 42.14
N ARG A 195 5.07 -24.49 41.91
CA ARG A 195 4.42 -25.79 42.04
C ARG A 195 4.31 -26.52 40.71
N PRO A 196 4.59 -27.83 40.66
CA PRO A 196 4.40 -28.65 39.47
C PRO A 196 2.92 -28.85 39.14
N PRO A 197 2.60 -29.35 37.92
CA PRO A 197 1.23 -29.68 37.54
C PRO A 197 0.58 -30.66 38.53
N LYS A 198 -0.74 -30.55 38.76
CA LYS A 198 -1.48 -31.35 39.76
C LYS A 198 -1.39 -32.87 39.59
N ASP A 199 -1.08 -33.33 38.39
CA ASP A 199 -0.93 -34.75 38.05
C ASP A 199 0.51 -35.27 38.20
N SER A 200 1.44 -34.42 38.66
CA SER A 200 2.86 -34.73 38.81
C SER A 200 3.23 -35.12 40.25
N THR A 201 4.15 -36.08 40.40
CA THR A 201 4.71 -36.51 41.70
C THR A 201 5.97 -35.74 42.10
N LEU A 202 6.30 -34.66 41.39
CA LEU A 202 7.51 -33.87 41.65
C LEU A 202 7.35 -32.99 42.91
N PRO A 203 8.43 -32.70 43.64
CA PRO A 203 8.40 -31.78 44.77
C PRO A 203 8.26 -30.31 44.33
N ASP A 204 7.71 -29.49 45.22
CA ASP A 204 7.65 -28.04 45.08
C ASP A 204 9.05 -27.44 45.03
N CYS A 205 9.23 -26.41 44.19
CA CYS A 205 10.51 -25.75 44.00
C CYS A 205 10.49 -24.36 44.65
N GLN A 206 11.46 -24.10 45.51
CA GLN A 206 11.60 -22.81 46.18
C GLN A 206 12.78 -22.02 45.61
N ILE A 207 12.53 -20.79 45.15
CA ILE A 207 13.60 -19.92 44.66
C ILE A 207 14.33 -19.27 45.84
N VAL A 208 15.63 -19.53 45.96
CA VAL A 208 16.50 -19.00 47.03
C VAL A 208 17.15 -17.69 46.63
N LYS A 209 17.66 -17.59 45.40
CA LYS A 209 18.37 -16.42 44.90
C LYS A 209 18.30 -16.33 43.39
N GLN A 210 18.02 -15.14 42.86
CA GLN A 210 18.02 -14.87 41.42
C GLN A 210 19.15 -13.92 41.04
N PHE A 211 19.82 -14.21 39.94
CA PHE A 211 20.74 -13.31 39.26
C PHE A 211 20.10 -12.88 37.95
N THR A 212 19.63 -11.64 37.91
CA THR A 212 18.90 -11.08 36.77
C THR A 212 19.72 -11.11 35.48
N PHE A 213 18.99 -11.13 34.35
CA PHE A 213 19.59 -11.07 33.03
C PHE A 213 20.40 -9.77 32.88
N SER A 214 21.59 -9.89 32.31
CA SER A 214 22.43 -8.75 31.96
C SER A 214 22.82 -8.84 30.49
N SER A 215 22.53 -7.80 29.71
CA SER A 215 22.85 -7.77 28.27
C SER A 215 24.35 -7.92 27.98
N GLY A 216 25.22 -7.44 28.88
CA GLY A 216 26.67 -7.62 28.76
C GLY A 216 27.14 -9.05 29.01
N LEU A 217 26.39 -9.83 29.81
CA LEU A 217 26.71 -11.23 30.13
C LEU A 217 25.89 -12.24 29.31
N GLN A 218 24.79 -11.79 28.69
CA GLN A 218 23.84 -12.54 27.87
C GLN A 218 23.25 -13.79 28.55
N ARG A 219 23.08 -13.75 29.87
CA ARG A 219 22.59 -14.88 30.67
C ARG A 219 21.92 -14.45 31.97
N GLN A 220 21.14 -15.37 32.52
CA GLN A 220 20.43 -15.29 33.80
C GLN A 220 20.66 -16.60 34.56
N SER A 221 20.70 -16.54 35.89
CA SER A 221 20.80 -17.73 36.73
C SER A 221 19.93 -17.65 37.97
N VAL A 222 19.51 -18.79 38.49
CA VAL A 222 18.69 -18.93 39.70
C VAL A 222 19.23 -20.07 40.54
N ILE A 223 19.08 -19.95 41.85
CA ILE A 223 19.32 -21.03 42.80
C ILE A 223 17.98 -21.49 43.37
N VAL A 224 17.72 -22.78 43.25
CA VAL A 224 16.48 -23.43 43.62
C VAL A 224 16.79 -24.53 44.62
N THR A 225 15.95 -24.65 45.64
CA THR A 225 15.97 -25.78 46.57
C THR A 225 14.66 -26.55 46.44
N ASP A 226 14.74 -27.87 46.45
CA ASP A 226 13.62 -28.78 46.73
C ASP A 226 13.86 -29.49 48.08
N GLU A 227 13.02 -30.47 48.44
CA GLU A 227 13.09 -31.17 49.74
C GLU A 227 14.43 -31.90 49.96
N ASP A 228 15.09 -32.37 48.89
CA ASP A 228 16.25 -33.27 48.96
C ASP A 228 17.52 -32.71 48.30
N SER A 229 17.43 -31.62 47.53
CA SER A 229 18.52 -31.12 46.70
C SER A 229 18.50 -29.61 46.50
N MET A 230 19.68 -29.04 46.27
CA MET A 230 19.84 -27.64 45.88
C MET A 230 20.56 -27.57 44.53
N LYS A 231 19.96 -26.87 43.57
CA LYS A 231 20.47 -26.75 42.20
C LYS A 231 20.52 -25.30 41.76
N ALA A 232 21.55 -24.96 41.00
CA ALA A 232 21.59 -23.73 40.23
C ALA A 232 21.22 -24.01 38.77
N TYR A 233 20.30 -23.22 38.23
CA TYR A 233 19.97 -23.22 36.81
C TYR A 233 20.46 -21.94 36.16
N CYS A 234 20.94 -22.05 34.92
CA CYS A 234 21.42 -20.94 34.13
C CYS A 234 20.85 -21.04 32.73
N LYS A 235 20.32 -19.93 32.20
CA LYS A 235 19.81 -19.83 30.83
C LYS A 235 20.40 -18.62 30.11
N GLY A 236 20.64 -18.73 28.82
CA GLY A 236 21.26 -17.64 28.04
C GLY A 236 21.49 -18.00 26.57
N SER A 237 22.30 -17.20 25.88
CA SER A 237 22.71 -17.50 24.50
C SER A 237 23.48 -18.81 24.43
N PRO A 238 23.31 -19.63 23.37
CA PRO A 238 23.98 -20.92 23.24
C PRO A 238 25.50 -20.84 23.39
N GLU A 239 26.14 -19.84 22.79
CA GLU A 239 27.60 -19.68 22.82
C GLU A 239 28.09 -19.33 24.24
N MET A 240 27.36 -18.45 24.93
CA MET A 240 27.73 -18.04 26.29
C MET A 240 27.51 -19.16 27.29
N ILE A 241 26.39 -19.89 27.22
CA ILE A 241 26.15 -21.03 28.10
C ILE A 241 27.15 -22.15 27.84
N MET A 242 27.43 -22.46 26.57
CA MET A 242 28.47 -23.42 26.19
C MET A 242 29.84 -23.05 26.77
N SER A 243 30.20 -21.75 26.79
CA SER A 243 31.47 -21.29 27.36
C SER A 243 31.61 -21.50 28.86
N LEU A 244 30.49 -21.70 29.57
CA LEU A 244 30.43 -21.91 31.02
C LEU A 244 30.18 -23.38 31.40
N CYS A 245 29.88 -24.24 30.42
CA CYS A 245 29.65 -25.65 30.63
C CYS A 245 30.95 -26.45 30.64
N ARG A 246 30.96 -27.59 31.33
CA ARG A 246 32.08 -28.53 31.27
C ARG A 246 32.14 -29.17 29.87
N PRO A 247 33.33 -29.24 29.23
CA PRO A 247 33.44 -29.72 27.85
C PRO A 247 32.91 -31.14 27.61
N ASP A 248 32.96 -32.01 28.62
CA ASP A 248 32.46 -33.39 28.60
C ASP A 248 30.92 -33.49 28.55
N THR A 249 30.22 -32.41 28.87
CA THR A 249 28.74 -32.37 28.88
C THR A 249 28.14 -31.83 27.58
N VAL A 250 28.95 -31.19 26.74
CA VAL A 250 28.50 -30.55 25.50
C VAL A 250 28.58 -31.56 24.35
N PRO A 251 27.48 -31.80 23.59
CA PRO A 251 27.50 -32.67 22.43
C PRO A 251 28.46 -32.17 21.35
N GLU A 252 29.17 -33.08 20.66
CA GLU A 252 30.08 -32.73 19.57
C GLU A 252 29.38 -31.97 18.43
N ASN A 253 28.12 -32.32 18.14
CA ASN A 253 27.27 -31.70 17.12
C ASN A 253 26.47 -30.48 17.61
N PHE A 254 26.75 -29.96 18.82
CA PHE A 254 25.98 -28.84 19.37
C PHE A 254 26.10 -27.58 18.53
N HIS A 255 27.31 -27.27 18.04
CA HIS A 255 27.54 -26.08 17.20
C HIS A 255 26.78 -26.17 15.87
N ASP A 256 26.82 -27.35 15.22
CA ASP A 256 26.13 -27.60 13.96
C ASP A 256 24.61 -27.43 14.11
N ILE A 257 24.04 -27.91 15.21
CA ILE A 257 22.59 -27.77 15.51
C ILE A 257 22.23 -26.31 15.80
N VAL A 258 23.04 -25.60 16.60
CA VAL A 258 22.82 -24.17 16.85
C VAL A 258 22.83 -23.40 15.54
N GLU A 259 23.75 -23.74 14.63
CA GLU A 259 23.83 -23.12 13.31
C GLU A 259 22.61 -23.47 12.45
N GLU A 260 22.21 -24.74 12.36
CA GLU A 260 21.03 -25.20 11.62
C GLU A 260 19.76 -24.45 12.06
N TYR A 261 19.48 -24.40 13.36
CA TYR A 261 18.32 -23.68 13.89
C TYR A 261 18.39 -22.18 13.62
N SER A 262 19.58 -21.59 13.78
CA SER A 262 19.79 -20.17 13.48
C SER A 262 19.57 -19.87 11.99
N GLN A 263 19.94 -20.82 11.10
CA GLN A 263 19.72 -20.71 9.66
C GLN A 263 18.24 -20.78 9.29
N HIS A 264 17.45 -21.54 10.04
CA HIS A 264 15.99 -21.58 9.95
C HIS A 264 15.30 -20.39 10.66
N GLY A 265 16.06 -19.54 11.34
CA GLY A 265 15.55 -18.31 11.95
C GLY A 265 14.94 -18.49 13.34
N TYR A 266 15.17 -19.64 13.98
CA TYR A 266 14.78 -19.86 15.36
C TYR A 266 15.64 -19.03 16.31
N ARG A 267 15.02 -18.52 17.37
CA ARG A 267 15.73 -17.94 18.51
C ARG A 267 16.00 -19.05 19.51
N LEU A 268 17.28 -19.25 19.82
CA LEU A 268 17.74 -20.32 20.70
C LEU A 268 18.08 -19.80 22.10
N ILE A 269 17.70 -20.57 23.12
CA ILE A 269 18.10 -20.37 24.51
C ILE A 269 18.66 -21.68 25.03
N ALA A 270 19.92 -21.69 25.41
CA ALA A 270 20.54 -22.85 26.05
C ALA A 270 20.29 -22.81 27.56
N VAL A 271 20.13 -23.99 28.15
CA VAL A 271 19.85 -24.17 29.58
C VAL A 271 20.85 -25.16 30.16
N ALA A 272 21.44 -24.79 31.29
CA ALA A 272 22.43 -25.57 31.99
C ALA A 272 22.13 -25.62 33.50
N GLU A 273 22.58 -26.67 34.17
CA GLU A 273 22.42 -26.85 35.62
C GLU A 273 23.74 -27.10 36.35
N LYS A 274 23.75 -26.91 37.67
CA LYS A 274 24.83 -27.28 38.57
C LYS A 274 24.26 -27.67 39.93
N GLU A 275 24.66 -28.83 40.44
CA GLU A 275 24.31 -29.24 41.80
C GLU A 275 25.11 -28.44 42.83
N LEU A 276 24.45 -28.03 43.91
CA LEU A 276 25.05 -27.28 45.00
C LEU A 276 24.87 -28.05 46.32
N PRO A 277 25.85 -27.98 47.24
CA PRO A 277 25.68 -28.54 48.57
C PRO A 277 24.61 -27.74 49.34
N ILE A 278 23.77 -28.46 50.09
CA ILE A 278 22.70 -27.86 50.90
C ILE A 278 23.34 -27.08 52.06
N GLY A 279 23.13 -25.76 52.11
CA GLY A 279 23.68 -24.91 53.16
C GLY A 279 23.20 -23.45 53.12
N SER A 280 23.25 -22.77 54.26
CA SER A 280 22.75 -21.39 54.45
C SER A 280 23.70 -20.30 53.91
N GLU A 281 24.93 -20.63 53.52
CA GLU A 281 25.90 -19.66 52.98
C GLU A 281 25.61 -19.22 51.53
N VAL A 282 24.66 -19.88 50.87
CA VAL A 282 24.36 -19.73 49.44
C VAL A 282 23.82 -18.33 49.08
N GLN A 283 23.22 -17.62 50.05
CA GLN A 283 22.79 -16.23 49.85
C GLN A 283 23.96 -15.26 49.62
N LYS A 284 25.14 -15.53 50.18
CA LYS A 284 26.33 -14.66 50.06
C LYS A 284 27.25 -15.04 48.90
N THR A 285 26.94 -16.11 48.19
CA THR A 285 27.75 -16.64 47.11
C THR A 285 27.79 -15.67 45.90
N PRO A 286 28.99 -15.36 45.36
CA PRO A 286 29.13 -14.48 44.21
C PRO A 286 28.70 -15.18 42.91
N ARG A 287 28.11 -14.41 41.99
CA ARG A 287 27.57 -14.88 40.71
C ARG A 287 28.55 -15.77 39.91
N GLN A 288 29.83 -15.39 39.88
CA GLN A 288 30.89 -16.09 39.14
C GLN A 288 31.15 -17.53 39.61
N SER A 289 30.92 -17.83 40.90
CA SER A 289 31.12 -19.18 41.44
C SER A 289 29.97 -20.13 41.14
N ILE A 290 28.79 -19.58 40.84
CA ILE A 290 27.61 -20.32 40.41
C ILE A 290 27.68 -20.55 38.89
N GLU A 291 28.02 -19.51 38.14
CA GLU A 291 28.10 -19.52 36.67
C GLU A 291 29.44 -20.09 36.15
N CYS A 292 29.86 -21.26 36.64
CA CYS A 292 31.04 -21.98 36.16
C CYS A 292 30.86 -23.49 36.31
N ASP A 293 31.54 -24.28 35.45
CA ASP A 293 31.51 -25.74 35.46
C ASP A 293 30.09 -26.33 35.39
N LEU A 294 29.22 -25.70 34.59
CA LEU A 294 27.82 -26.10 34.42
C LEU A 294 27.69 -27.39 33.59
N THR A 295 26.58 -28.11 33.75
CA THR A 295 26.18 -29.23 32.88
C THR A 295 25.14 -28.72 31.88
N LEU A 296 25.40 -28.83 30.58
CA LEU A 296 24.40 -28.49 29.56
C LEU A 296 23.26 -29.52 29.61
N ILE A 297 22.02 -29.06 29.76
CA ILE A 297 20.85 -29.96 29.90
C ILE A 297 19.78 -29.74 28.84
N GLY A 298 19.75 -28.60 28.15
CA GLY A 298 18.76 -28.40 27.11
C GLY A 298 18.98 -27.19 26.21
N LEU A 299 18.25 -27.22 25.10
CA LEU A 299 18.18 -26.14 24.11
C LEU A 299 16.70 -25.88 23.80
N VAL A 300 16.24 -24.67 24.06
CA VAL A 300 14.90 -24.19 23.73
C VAL A 300 14.96 -23.42 22.42
N ALA A 301 14.12 -23.81 21.46
CA ALA A 301 13.94 -23.13 20.20
C ALA A 301 12.59 -22.40 20.19
N LEU A 302 12.63 -21.12 19.84
CA LEU A 302 11.48 -20.24 19.70
C LEU A 302 11.41 -19.76 18.25
N GLU A 303 10.21 -19.61 17.70
CA GLU A 303 10.01 -19.17 16.31
C GLU A 303 9.21 -17.87 16.20
N ASN A 304 9.49 -17.09 15.16
CA ASN A 304 8.63 -15.97 14.79
C ASN A 304 7.63 -16.47 13.75
N ARG A 305 6.46 -16.90 14.21
CA ARG A 305 5.45 -17.47 13.34
C ARG A 305 4.90 -16.43 12.36
N LEU A 306 4.79 -16.81 11.08
CA LEU A 306 4.10 -15.99 10.09
C LEU A 306 2.60 -15.88 10.41
N LYS A 307 2.04 -14.68 10.23
CA LYS A 307 0.57 -14.53 10.26
C LYS A 307 -0.03 -15.38 9.14
N PRO A 308 -1.16 -16.10 9.38
CA PRO A 308 -1.72 -17.05 8.41
C PRO A 308 -2.02 -16.46 7.02
N VAL A 309 -2.28 -15.15 6.94
CA VAL A 309 -2.61 -14.44 5.70
C VAL A 309 -1.40 -13.92 4.93
N THR A 310 -0.21 -13.90 5.54
CA THR A 310 0.98 -13.23 5.01
C THR A 310 1.40 -13.85 3.67
N THR A 311 1.55 -15.17 3.61
CA THR A 311 1.99 -15.88 2.39
C THR A 311 1.03 -15.67 1.22
N GLU A 312 -0.29 -15.65 1.49
CA GLU A 312 -1.29 -15.42 0.43
C GLU A 312 -1.23 -14.00 -0.13
N VAL A 313 -1.02 -13.00 0.74
CA VAL A 313 -0.92 -11.59 0.34
C VAL A 313 0.36 -11.34 -0.47
N ILE A 314 1.52 -11.83 -0.02
CA ILE A 314 2.78 -11.69 -0.75
C ILE A 314 2.69 -12.37 -2.12
N ARG A 315 2.09 -13.58 -2.21
CA ARG A 315 1.83 -14.24 -3.49
C ARG A 315 1.00 -13.36 -4.44
N LYS A 316 -0.09 -12.74 -3.96
CA LYS A 316 -0.93 -11.83 -4.76
C LYS A 316 -0.18 -10.57 -5.22
N LEU A 317 0.72 -10.03 -4.40
CA LEU A 317 1.60 -8.91 -4.80
C LEU A 317 2.57 -9.34 -5.91
N ASN A 318 3.21 -10.50 -5.76
CA ASN A 318 4.12 -11.06 -6.76
C ASN A 318 3.40 -11.31 -8.10
N GLU A 319 2.18 -11.88 -8.08
CA GLU A 319 1.33 -12.07 -9.28
C GLU A 319 0.94 -10.74 -9.95
N ALA A 320 0.80 -9.68 -9.15
CA ALA A 320 0.54 -8.33 -9.63
C ALA A 320 1.80 -7.56 -10.08
N ASN A 321 2.98 -8.20 -10.10
CA ASN A 321 4.29 -7.57 -10.33
C ASN A 321 4.57 -6.37 -9.41
N ILE A 322 4.11 -6.43 -8.17
CA ILE A 322 4.43 -5.44 -7.13
C ILE A 322 5.55 -6.03 -6.28
N ARG A 323 6.68 -5.33 -6.19
CA ARG A 323 7.85 -5.82 -5.48
C ARG A 323 7.64 -5.70 -3.97
N SER A 324 7.77 -6.80 -3.26
CA SER A 324 7.82 -6.82 -1.81
C SER A 324 9.26 -6.71 -1.31
N VAL A 325 9.51 -5.83 -0.34
CA VAL A 325 10.81 -5.62 0.31
C VAL A 325 10.60 -5.75 1.82
N MET A 326 11.39 -6.60 2.48
CA MET A 326 11.41 -6.72 3.94
C MET A 326 12.45 -5.75 4.51
N VAL A 327 12.09 -4.95 5.50
CA VAL A 327 12.95 -3.98 6.18
C VAL A 327 12.81 -4.14 7.69
N THR A 328 13.77 -4.78 8.35
CA THR A 328 13.66 -5.18 9.76
C THR A 328 14.90 -4.85 10.59
N GLY A 329 14.71 -4.73 11.90
CA GLY A 329 15.79 -4.65 12.89
C GLY A 329 16.40 -6.02 13.26
N ASP A 330 15.78 -7.12 12.83
CA ASP A 330 16.20 -8.47 13.18
C ASP A 330 17.51 -8.90 12.51
N ASN A 331 18.05 -10.04 12.96
CA ASN A 331 19.22 -10.65 12.34
C ASN A 331 18.94 -11.04 10.88
N LEU A 332 19.96 -10.91 10.04
CA LEU A 332 19.92 -11.17 8.60
C LEU A 332 19.47 -12.60 8.28
N LEU A 333 19.94 -13.60 9.04
CA LEU A 333 19.58 -15.00 8.82
C LEU A 333 18.10 -15.26 9.10
N THR A 334 17.58 -14.74 10.21
CA THR A 334 16.15 -14.82 10.57
C THR A 334 15.28 -14.12 9.54
N ALA A 335 15.66 -12.90 9.13
CA ALA A 335 14.95 -12.16 8.10
C ALA A 335 14.92 -12.92 6.76
N LEU A 336 16.04 -13.56 6.38
CA LEU A 336 16.11 -14.36 5.17
C LEU A 336 15.22 -15.60 5.23
N SER A 337 15.17 -16.29 6.37
CA SER A 337 14.30 -17.45 6.57
C SER A 337 12.83 -17.07 6.42
N VAL A 338 12.38 -16.04 7.15
CA VAL A 338 11.01 -15.52 7.08
C VAL A 338 10.69 -15.02 5.66
N ALA A 339 11.63 -14.37 4.97
CA ALA A 339 11.43 -13.88 3.61
C ALA A 339 11.27 -15.01 2.58
N ARG A 340 11.93 -16.16 2.78
CA ARG A 340 11.73 -17.37 1.96
C ARG A 340 10.39 -18.01 2.26
N GLU A 341 10.04 -18.15 3.54
CA GLU A 341 8.79 -18.79 3.98
C GLU A 341 7.54 -18.04 3.47
N CYS A 342 7.54 -16.70 3.52
CA CYS A 342 6.42 -15.90 3.01
C CYS A 342 6.46 -15.64 1.50
N GLY A 343 7.54 -16.01 0.80
CA GLY A 343 7.68 -15.84 -0.66
C GLY A 343 8.11 -14.45 -1.13
N ILE A 344 8.69 -13.61 -0.25
CA ILE A 344 9.40 -12.38 -0.66
C ILE A 344 10.65 -12.76 -1.47
N ILE A 345 11.35 -13.80 -1.01
CA ILE A 345 12.34 -14.52 -1.80
C ILE A 345 11.63 -15.67 -2.50
N VAL A 346 11.64 -15.66 -3.84
CA VAL A 346 10.96 -16.67 -4.65
C VAL A 346 11.76 -17.98 -4.57
N SER A 347 11.10 -19.10 -4.27
CA SER A 347 11.76 -20.39 -4.01
C SER A 347 12.71 -20.88 -5.12
N ASN A 348 12.47 -20.48 -6.38
CA ASN A 348 13.32 -20.84 -7.51
C ASN A 348 14.53 -19.90 -7.73
N LYS A 349 14.71 -18.87 -6.89
CA LYS A 349 15.78 -17.89 -7.03
C LYS A 349 16.83 -18.06 -5.94
N THR A 350 18.09 -17.91 -6.33
CA THR A 350 19.21 -17.94 -5.39
C THR A 350 19.25 -16.64 -4.59
N ALA A 351 19.34 -16.75 -3.26
CA ALA A 351 19.50 -15.61 -2.37
C ALA A 351 20.98 -15.40 -2.04
N TYR A 352 21.48 -14.19 -2.30
CA TYR A 352 22.84 -13.76 -2.01
C TYR A 352 22.89 -12.75 -0.87
N LEU A 353 23.88 -12.88 0.01
CA LEU A 353 24.16 -11.94 1.09
C LEU A 353 25.26 -10.97 0.65
N ILE A 354 25.02 -9.68 0.83
CA ILE A 354 26.04 -8.63 0.61
C ILE A 354 26.58 -8.23 1.98
N GLU A 355 27.89 -8.43 2.18
CA GLU A 355 28.59 -8.15 3.44
C GLU A 355 29.83 -7.29 3.18
N HIS A 356 30.14 -6.38 4.11
CA HIS A 356 31.40 -5.66 4.11
C HIS A 356 32.45 -6.42 4.94
N GLU A 357 33.71 -6.35 4.52
CA GLU A 357 34.83 -6.90 5.28
C GLU A 357 35.49 -5.83 6.15
N ASN A 358 35.43 -6.02 7.46
CA ASN A 358 36.03 -5.08 8.41
C ASN A 358 37.56 -5.05 8.27
N GLY A 359 38.10 -3.85 8.05
CA GLY A 359 39.55 -3.61 8.00
C GLY A 359 40.23 -3.93 6.66
N VAL A 360 39.48 -4.41 5.67
CA VAL A 360 39.99 -4.65 4.31
C VAL A 360 39.52 -3.53 3.40
N VAL A 361 40.47 -2.80 2.81
CA VAL A 361 40.18 -1.69 1.89
C VAL A 361 40.63 -2.02 0.46
N ASP A 362 39.82 -1.64 -0.52
CA ASP A 362 40.13 -1.71 -1.94
C ASP A 362 41.23 -0.70 -2.31
N LYS A 363 41.74 -0.77 -3.54
CA LYS A 363 42.74 0.14 -4.14
C LYS A 363 42.38 1.62 -4.06
N ARG A 364 41.10 1.95 -3.81
CA ARG A 364 40.58 3.31 -3.63
C ARG A 364 40.40 3.72 -2.16
N GLY A 365 40.81 2.89 -1.19
CA GLY A 365 40.67 3.16 0.24
C GLY A 365 39.26 2.96 0.80
N ARG A 366 38.40 2.25 0.06
CA ARG A 366 37.01 1.93 0.45
C ARG A 366 36.91 0.53 1.02
N THR A 367 36.03 0.31 1.98
CA THR A 367 35.76 -0.98 2.62
C THR A 367 35.29 -2.01 1.58
N VAL A 368 35.96 -3.17 1.50
CA VAL A 368 35.65 -4.20 0.50
C VAL A 368 34.28 -4.81 0.78
N LEU A 369 33.49 -4.97 -0.29
CA LEU A 369 32.22 -5.67 -0.29
C LEU A 369 32.38 -7.08 -0.87
N THR A 370 31.73 -8.05 -0.27
CA THR A 370 31.70 -9.45 -0.71
C THR A 370 30.26 -9.93 -0.90
N ILE A 371 30.08 -10.84 -1.85
CA ILE A 371 28.79 -11.50 -2.08
C ILE A 371 28.94 -12.96 -1.69
N ARG A 372 28.11 -13.43 -0.76
CA ARG A 372 28.07 -14.84 -0.32
C ARG A 372 26.78 -15.49 -0.79
N GLU A 373 26.91 -16.65 -1.40
CA GLU A 373 25.77 -17.51 -1.76
C GLU A 373 25.36 -18.34 -0.54
N LYS A 374 24.06 -18.49 -0.29
CA LYS A 374 23.55 -19.42 0.72
C LYS A 374 22.99 -20.67 0.01
N GLU A 375 23.83 -21.70 -0.18
CA GLU A 375 23.39 -23.03 -0.63
C GLU A 375 22.81 -23.86 0.54
N GLU A 376 21.79 -24.68 0.25
CA GLU A 376 21.04 -25.51 1.21
C GLU A 376 21.65 -26.90 1.46
N HIS A 377 22.80 -27.24 0.87
CA HIS A 377 23.42 -28.56 1.07
C HIS A 377 24.92 -28.48 1.32
N HIS A 378 25.37 -29.14 2.39
CA HIS A 378 26.77 -29.41 2.68
C HIS A 378 27.49 -29.97 1.44
N THR A 379 28.38 -29.20 0.80
CA THR A 379 29.76 -29.59 0.46
C THR A 379 30.49 -28.50 -0.35
N THR A 380 31.63 -28.05 0.18
CA THR A 380 32.81 -27.53 -0.54
C THR A 380 32.82 -26.09 -1.11
N GLU A 381 33.91 -25.40 -0.74
CA GLU A 381 34.53 -24.21 -1.36
C GLU A 381 33.87 -22.82 -1.22
N ARG A 382 34.38 -22.12 -0.20
CA ARG A 382 34.35 -20.66 -0.01
C ARG A 382 34.95 -19.93 -1.22
N LEU A 383 34.13 -19.52 -2.17
CA LEU A 383 34.52 -18.56 -3.22
C LEU A 383 33.97 -17.16 -2.88
N SER A 384 34.71 -16.44 -2.04
CA SER A 384 34.58 -14.99 -1.88
C SER A 384 35.00 -14.30 -3.19
N LYS A 385 34.05 -14.13 -4.11
CA LYS A 385 34.26 -13.28 -5.29
C LYS A 385 34.00 -11.82 -4.91
N SER A 386 34.94 -10.93 -5.28
CA SER A 386 34.72 -9.48 -5.35
C SER A 386 33.42 -9.18 -6.10
N VAL A 387 32.63 -8.19 -5.65
CA VAL A 387 31.33 -7.79 -6.23
C VAL A 387 31.39 -7.79 -7.77
N ASP A 388 30.90 -8.87 -8.37
CA ASP A 388 30.72 -8.93 -9.81
C ASP A 388 29.35 -8.32 -10.12
N LEU A 389 29.35 -7.02 -10.43
CA LEU A 389 28.17 -6.22 -10.76
C LEU A 389 27.33 -6.85 -11.88
N SER A 390 27.90 -7.76 -12.68
CA SER A 390 27.18 -8.54 -13.69
C SER A 390 26.09 -9.44 -13.10
N LYS A 391 26.24 -9.92 -11.86
CA LYS A 391 25.24 -10.76 -11.16
C LYS A 391 24.03 -9.97 -10.65
N MET A 392 24.16 -8.67 -10.39
CA MET A 392 23.03 -7.81 -9.97
C MET A 392 22.02 -7.57 -11.10
N SER A 393 22.42 -7.80 -12.35
CA SER A 393 21.55 -7.73 -13.53
C SER A 393 20.77 -9.03 -13.78
N ASN A 394 21.13 -10.13 -13.10
CA ASN A 394 20.51 -11.42 -13.36
C ASN A 394 19.14 -11.55 -12.67
N LYS A 395 18.10 -11.88 -13.45
CA LYS A 395 16.71 -11.99 -12.96
C LYS A 395 16.50 -13.17 -12.00
N ASP A 396 17.44 -14.09 -11.96
CA ASP A 396 17.38 -15.33 -11.17
C ASP A 396 17.97 -15.18 -9.76
N CYS A 397 18.51 -14.00 -9.43
CA CYS A 397 19.15 -13.72 -8.15
C CYS A 397 18.31 -12.72 -7.33
N GLN A 398 18.28 -12.88 -6.01
CA GLN A 398 17.79 -11.88 -5.06
C GLN A 398 18.84 -11.62 -3.99
N PHE A 399 18.89 -10.40 -3.46
CA PHE A 399 19.92 -9.99 -2.52
C PHE A 399 19.35 -9.58 -1.16
N ALA A 400 20.13 -9.83 -0.12
CA ALA A 400 19.89 -9.39 1.23
C ALA A 400 21.12 -8.66 1.79
N ILE A 401 20.89 -7.61 2.59
CA ILE A 401 21.95 -6.77 3.13
C ILE A 401 21.67 -6.41 4.60
N SER A 402 22.73 -6.28 5.40
CA SER A 402 22.65 -5.79 6.78
C SER A 402 22.75 -4.26 6.85
N GLY A 403 22.18 -3.65 7.90
CA GLY A 403 22.23 -2.20 8.11
C GLY A 403 23.64 -1.63 8.19
N SER A 404 24.61 -2.37 8.76
CA SER A 404 26.01 -1.94 8.78
C SER A 404 26.62 -1.88 7.37
N THR A 405 26.36 -2.89 6.54
CA THR A 405 26.80 -2.90 5.14
C THR A 405 26.07 -1.85 4.31
N PHE A 406 24.78 -1.62 4.58
CA PHE A 406 24.01 -0.56 3.93
C PHE A 406 24.61 0.83 4.23
N SER A 407 25.04 1.09 5.47
CA SER A 407 25.77 2.33 5.82
C SER A 407 27.08 2.48 5.06
N VAL A 408 27.85 1.41 4.89
CA VAL A 408 29.10 1.45 4.10
C VAL A 408 28.78 1.79 2.65
N VAL A 409 27.75 1.16 2.06
CA VAL A 409 27.36 1.42 0.67
C VAL A 409 26.89 2.87 0.49
N THR A 410 26.06 3.39 1.39
CA THR A 410 25.53 4.76 1.27
C THR A 410 26.63 5.82 1.36
N HIS A 411 27.67 5.60 2.17
CA HIS A 411 28.76 6.58 2.34
C HIS A 411 29.90 6.41 1.33
N GLU A 412 30.29 5.18 1.01
CA GLU A 412 31.51 4.90 0.23
C GLU A 412 31.23 4.48 -1.22
N TYR A 413 30.00 4.03 -1.52
CA TYR A 413 29.58 3.53 -2.83
C TYR A 413 28.25 4.14 -3.32
N PRO A 414 28.13 5.49 -3.41
CA PRO A 414 26.88 6.13 -3.84
C PRO A 414 26.47 5.70 -5.26
N ASP A 415 27.43 5.45 -6.14
CA ASP A 415 27.18 4.98 -7.52
C ASP A 415 26.46 3.61 -7.58
N LEU A 416 26.58 2.80 -6.52
CA LEU A 416 25.99 1.47 -6.43
C LEU A 416 24.62 1.49 -5.74
N LEU A 417 24.32 2.54 -4.99
CA LEU A 417 23.17 2.60 -4.10
C LEU A 417 21.85 2.42 -4.86
N ASP A 418 21.67 3.12 -5.98
CA ASP A 418 20.47 3.05 -6.81
C ASP A 418 20.22 1.64 -7.36
N GLN A 419 21.30 0.98 -7.81
CA GLN A 419 21.24 -0.40 -8.30
C GLN A 419 20.94 -1.37 -7.16
N LEU A 420 21.58 -1.20 -6.00
CA LEU A 420 21.40 -2.06 -4.85
C LEU A 420 19.96 -1.98 -4.33
N VAL A 421 19.45 -0.77 -4.14
CA VAL A 421 18.08 -0.51 -3.68
C VAL A 421 17.06 -1.06 -4.69
N SER A 422 17.39 -1.12 -5.98
CA SER A 422 16.54 -1.69 -7.03
C SER A 422 16.47 -3.23 -7.04
N VAL A 423 17.46 -3.93 -6.48
CA VAL A 423 17.56 -5.40 -6.59
C VAL A 423 17.46 -6.12 -5.23
N CYS A 424 17.86 -5.49 -4.11
CA CYS A 424 17.78 -6.12 -2.77
C CYS A 424 16.34 -6.25 -2.26
N ASN A 425 15.92 -7.43 -1.80
CA ASN A 425 14.57 -7.64 -1.26
C ASN A 425 14.53 -7.70 0.27
N VAL A 426 15.67 -7.88 0.94
CA VAL A 426 15.74 -8.00 2.40
C VAL A 426 16.81 -7.06 2.96
N PHE A 427 16.39 -6.17 3.86
CA PHE A 427 17.24 -5.27 4.61
C PHE A 427 17.07 -5.58 6.09
N ALA A 428 18.10 -6.11 6.73
CA ALA A 428 18.05 -6.59 8.11
C ALA A 428 18.99 -5.79 9.02
N ARG A 429 18.80 -5.84 10.34
CA ARG A 429 19.50 -5.00 11.34
C ARG A 429 19.50 -3.51 10.96
N MET A 430 18.37 -3.02 10.43
CA MET A 430 18.21 -1.63 10.04
C MET A 430 17.79 -0.76 11.23
N ALA A 431 18.52 0.33 11.46
CA ALA A 431 18.09 1.39 12.38
C ALA A 431 16.88 2.17 11.81
N PRO A 432 16.04 2.80 12.66
CA PRO A 432 14.89 3.58 12.20
C PRO A 432 15.21 4.61 11.11
N GLU A 433 16.33 5.32 11.25
CA GLU A 433 16.78 6.34 10.27
C GLU A 433 17.16 5.69 8.93
N GLN A 434 17.73 4.49 8.97
CA GLN A 434 18.08 3.75 7.76
C GLN A 434 16.83 3.25 7.02
N LYS A 435 15.75 2.91 7.75
CA LYS A 435 14.47 2.57 7.12
C LYS A 435 13.91 3.76 6.33
N GLN A 436 13.96 4.96 6.91
CA GLN A 436 13.58 6.18 6.22
C GLN A 436 14.46 6.43 4.99
N LEU A 437 15.79 6.33 5.13
CA LEU A 437 16.74 6.55 4.05
C LEU A 437 16.51 5.61 2.85
N LEU A 438 16.22 4.34 3.13
CA LEU A 438 15.87 3.35 2.10
C LEU A 438 14.60 3.74 1.34
N VAL A 439 13.55 4.15 2.06
CA VAL A 439 12.30 4.60 1.44
C VAL A 439 12.55 5.81 0.54
N GLU A 440 13.35 6.79 0.99
CA GLU A 440 13.68 7.98 0.19
C GLU A 440 14.47 7.63 -1.08
N HIS A 441 15.47 6.74 -1.00
CA HIS A 441 16.23 6.33 -2.19
C HIS A 441 15.39 5.53 -3.19
N LEU A 442 14.48 4.66 -2.72
CA LEU A 442 13.52 3.98 -3.60
C LEU A 442 12.67 5.02 -4.39
N GLN A 443 12.29 6.14 -3.75
CA GLN A 443 11.56 7.23 -4.42
C GLN A 443 12.43 7.98 -5.43
N GLU A 444 13.71 8.22 -5.11
CA GLU A 444 14.66 8.91 -6.01
C GLU A 444 14.93 8.12 -7.29
N VAL A 445 14.98 6.78 -7.20
CA VAL A 445 15.07 5.88 -8.36
C VAL A 445 13.77 5.86 -9.18
N GLY A 446 12.71 6.53 -8.70
CA GLY A 446 11.45 6.72 -9.40
C GLY A 446 10.37 5.69 -9.07
N GLN A 447 10.54 4.92 -7.99
CA GLN A 447 9.53 3.97 -7.52
C GLN A 447 8.48 4.66 -6.64
N THR A 448 7.24 4.20 -6.74
CA THR A 448 6.13 4.63 -5.87
C THR A 448 6.02 3.69 -4.67
N VAL A 449 6.70 4.08 -3.60
CA VAL A 449 6.86 3.26 -2.39
C VAL A 449 5.66 3.35 -1.43
N ALA A 450 5.16 2.20 -1.01
CA ALA A 450 4.36 2.06 0.21
C ALA A 450 5.18 1.44 1.34
N MET A 451 4.92 1.84 2.58
CA MET A 451 5.52 1.25 3.77
C MET A 451 4.40 0.73 4.69
N CYS A 452 4.52 -0.51 5.16
CA CYS A 452 3.59 -1.12 6.11
C CYS A 452 4.37 -1.52 7.36
N GLY A 453 3.90 -1.07 8.52
CA GLY A 453 4.53 -1.32 9.81
C GLY A 453 3.54 -1.13 10.96
N ASP A 454 3.93 -1.56 12.15
CA ASP A 454 3.13 -1.51 13.38
C ASP A 454 3.87 -0.82 14.54
N GLY A 455 5.20 -0.74 14.48
CA GLY A 455 6.05 -0.21 15.54
C GLY A 455 6.40 1.27 15.43
N ALA A 456 6.78 1.87 16.57
CA ALA A 456 7.27 3.25 16.65
C ALA A 456 8.56 3.49 15.82
N ASN A 457 9.36 2.42 15.63
CA ASN A 457 10.59 2.43 14.82
C ASN A 457 10.32 2.67 13.33
N ASP A 458 9.08 2.51 12.87
CA ASP A 458 8.69 2.68 11.48
C ASP A 458 8.09 4.06 11.18
N CYS A 459 7.81 4.87 12.21
CA CYS A 459 7.13 6.16 12.07
C CYS A 459 7.77 7.07 11.01
N ALA A 460 9.10 7.15 10.99
CA ALA A 460 9.83 7.98 10.03
C ALA A 460 9.69 7.46 8.58
N ALA A 461 9.79 6.14 8.40
CA ALA A 461 9.63 5.48 7.10
C ALA A 461 8.18 5.52 6.59
N LEU A 462 7.20 5.27 7.47
CA LEU A 462 5.76 5.40 7.20
C LEU A 462 5.41 6.81 6.72
N LYS A 463 5.98 7.83 7.35
CA LYS A 463 5.79 9.23 6.97
C LYS A 463 6.50 9.61 5.67
N ALA A 464 7.67 9.04 5.41
CA ALA A 464 8.45 9.32 4.20
C ALA A 464 7.84 8.64 2.96
N ALA A 465 7.21 7.47 3.11
CA ALA A 465 6.59 6.73 2.02
C ALA A 465 5.49 7.53 1.32
N HIS A 466 5.28 7.26 0.03
CA HIS A 466 4.14 7.84 -0.70
C HIS A 466 2.81 7.37 -0.12
N ALA A 467 2.77 6.15 0.43
CA ALA A 467 1.66 5.61 1.19
C ALA A 467 2.17 4.82 2.42
N GLY A 468 2.10 5.44 3.60
CA GLY A 468 2.34 4.75 4.88
C GLY A 468 1.08 4.07 5.42
N ILE A 469 1.21 2.83 5.89
CA ILE A 469 0.12 2.00 6.40
C ILE A 469 0.49 1.51 7.81
N SER A 470 -0.22 1.98 8.82
CA SER A 470 -0.12 1.47 10.20
C SER A 470 -1.07 0.30 10.42
N LEU A 471 -0.58 -0.79 11.02
CA LEU A 471 -1.39 -1.93 11.47
C LEU A 471 -1.80 -1.86 12.94
N SER A 472 -1.37 -0.80 13.64
CA SER A 472 -1.63 -0.56 15.06
C SER A 472 -2.37 0.76 15.28
N GLU A 473 -3.21 0.83 16.32
CA GLU A 473 -3.83 2.07 16.82
C GLU A 473 -2.86 2.90 17.69
N ALA A 474 -1.65 2.39 17.98
CA ALA A 474 -0.62 3.05 18.79
C ALA A 474 0.14 4.16 18.02
N GLU A 475 1.29 4.60 18.54
CA GLU A 475 2.10 5.75 18.07
C GLU A 475 2.34 5.78 16.55
N ALA A 476 2.50 4.63 15.90
CA ALA A 476 2.69 4.50 14.45
C ALA A 476 1.51 5.09 13.62
N SER A 477 0.29 5.06 14.17
CA SER A 477 -0.91 5.59 13.52
C SER A 477 -0.89 7.12 13.36
N ILE A 478 -0.12 7.83 14.20
CA ILE A 478 0.00 9.30 14.15
C ILE A 478 0.80 9.73 12.91
N ALA A 479 1.73 8.89 12.47
CA ALA A 479 2.63 9.19 11.35
C ALA A 479 2.09 8.73 9.99
N ALA A 480 1.26 7.68 9.95
CA ALA A 480 0.81 7.05 8.72
C ALA A 480 -0.49 7.69 8.16
N PRO A 481 -0.61 7.93 6.85
CA PRO A 481 -1.85 8.40 6.22
C PRO A 481 -2.99 7.38 6.28
N PHE A 482 -2.66 6.09 6.44
CA PHE A 482 -3.62 4.99 6.57
C PHE A 482 -3.40 4.19 7.85
N THR A 483 -4.51 3.83 8.50
CA THR A 483 -4.51 2.96 9.68
C THR A 483 -5.51 1.84 9.47
N SER A 484 -5.04 0.60 9.51
CA SER A 484 -5.89 -0.59 9.51
C SER A 484 -6.21 -0.98 10.96
N LYS A 485 -7.49 -1.22 11.27
CA LYS A 485 -7.87 -1.80 12.56
C LYS A 485 -7.56 -3.30 12.66
N VAL A 486 -7.45 -3.96 11.51
CA VAL A 486 -7.08 -5.37 11.44
C VAL A 486 -5.55 -5.43 11.36
N ALA A 487 -4.93 -6.08 12.34
CA ALA A 487 -3.48 -6.21 12.47
C ALA A 487 -2.89 -7.25 11.50
N ASP A 488 -3.17 -7.12 10.20
CA ASP A 488 -2.57 -7.94 9.15
C ASP A 488 -2.41 -7.18 7.83
N ILE A 489 -1.62 -7.75 6.92
CA ILE A 489 -1.25 -7.09 5.67
C ILE A 489 -2.31 -7.16 4.55
N ARG A 490 -3.51 -7.73 4.78
CA ARG A 490 -4.56 -7.79 3.74
C ARG A 490 -5.04 -6.40 3.31
N CYS A 491 -4.90 -5.41 4.19
CA CYS A 491 -5.21 -4.02 3.88
C CYS A 491 -4.40 -3.49 2.70
N VAL A 492 -3.17 -3.97 2.48
CA VAL A 492 -2.28 -3.52 1.39
C VAL A 492 -2.91 -3.82 0.02
N ILE A 493 -3.40 -5.05 -0.20
CA ILE A 493 -4.05 -5.44 -1.46
C ILE A 493 -5.29 -4.59 -1.70
N THR A 494 -6.12 -4.44 -0.66
CA THR A 494 -7.35 -3.65 -0.71
C THR A 494 -7.07 -2.19 -1.04
N LEU A 495 -6.04 -1.60 -0.40
CA LEU A 495 -5.66 -0.22 -0.59
C LEU A 495 -5.13 0.05 -2.00
N ILE A 496 -4.27 -0.82 -2.53
CA ILE A 496 -3.76 -0.69 -3.90
C ILE A 496 -4.90 -0.86 -4.92
N SER A 497 -5.78 -1.85 -4.71
CA SER A 497 -6.94 -2.09 -5.58
C SER A 497 -7.90 -0.90 -5.61
N GLU A 498 -8.28 -0.37 -4.44
CA GLU A 498 -9.13 0.82 -4.34
C GLU A 498 -8.43 2.09 -4.84
N GLY A 499 -7.12 2.23 -4.61
CA GLY A 499 -6.33 3.34 -5.11
C GLY A 499 -6.25 3.37 -6.64
N ARG A 500 -6.10 2.20 -7.29
CA ARG A 500 -6.16 2.08 -8.75
C ARG A 500 -7.54 2.45 -9.30
N ALA A 501 -8.60 1.99 -8.64
CA ALA A 501 -9.96 2.32 -9.01
C ALA A 501 -10.26 3.82 -8.84
N ALA A 502 -9.80 4.43 -7.74
CA ALA A 502 -9.93 5.85 -7.46
C ALA A 502 -9.18 6.70 -8.48
N LEU A 503 -7.92 6.36 -8.77
CA LEU A 503 -7.10 7.07 -9.75
C LEU A 503 -7.73 7.05 -11.15
N VAL A 504 -8.22 5.88 -11.60
CA VAL A 504 -8.95 5.76 -12.87
C VAL A 504 -10.29 6.52 -12.83
N THR A 505 -10.96 6.59 -11.69
CA THR A 505 -12.21 7.35 -11.54
C THR A 505 -11.96 8.86 -11.66
N SER A 506 -10.95 9.39 -10.96
CA SER A 506 -10.53 10.80 -11.09
C SER A 506 -10.11 11.12 -12.52
N TYR A 507 -9.43 10.19 -13.19
CA TYR A 507 -9.02 10.31 -14.58
C TYR A 507 -10.22 10.38 -15.56
N SER A 508 -11.13 9.43 -15.47
CA SER A 508 -12.37 9.40 -16.27
C SER A 508 -13.21 10.65 -16.05
N ALA A 509 -13.37 11.06 -14.78
CA ALA A 509 -14.14 12.25 -14.44
C ALA A 509 -13.54 13.53 -15.05
N PHE A 510 -12.21 13.66 -15.01
CA PHE A 510 -11.52 14.76 -15.67
C PHE A 510 -11.76 14.77 -17.18
N LEU A 511 -11.64 13.63 -17.87
CA LEU A 511 -11.87 13.54 -19.31
C LEU A 511 -13.32 13.87 -19.69
N CYS A 512 -14.30 13.36 -18.92
CA CYS A 512 -15.71 13.71 -19.12
C CYS A 512 -15.94 15.21 -18.98
N MET A 513 -15.37 15.85 -17.95
CA MET A 513 -15.52 17.29 -17.71
C MET A 513 -14.87 18.14 -18.78
N ALA A 514 -13.67 17.78 -19.21
CA ALA A 514 -12.98 18.45 -20.32
C ALA A 514 -13.73 18.28 -21.65
N GLY A 515 -14.21 17.06 -21.94
CA GLY A 515 -14.99 16.77 -23.15
C GLY A 515 -16.31 17.54 -23.16
N TYR A 516 -16.98 17.61 -22.01
CA TYR A 516 -18.17 18.42 -21.80
C TYR A 516 -17.92 19.91 -22.09
N SER A 517 -16.95 20.52 -21.40
CA SER A 517 -16.71 21.96 -21.50
C SER A 517 -16.29 22.37 -22.91
N LEU A 518 -15.48 21.56 -23.59
CA LEU A 518 -15.05 21.80 -24.96
C LEU A 518 -16.18 21.59 -25.99
N THR A 519 -17.07 20.62 -25.77
CA THR A 519 -18.28 20.44 -26.61
C THR A 519 -19.23 21.64 -26.48
N GLN A 520 -19.40 22.14 -25.25
CA GLN A 520 -20.20 23.31 -24.96
C GLN A 520 -19.58 24.58 -25.57
N PHE A 521 -18.25 24.70 -25.51
CA PHE A 521 -17.52 25.78 -26.17
C PHE A 521 -17.75 25.80 -27.69
N ILE A 522 -17.66 24.65 -28.38
CA ILE A 522 -17.98 24.57 -29.82
C ILE A 522 -19.43 25.00 -30.09
N SER A 523 -20.37 24.55 -29.26
CA SER A 523 -21.78 24.96 -29.35
C SER A 523 -21.92 26.48 -29.34
N ILE A 524 -21.28 27.15 -28.38
CA ILE A 524 -21.39 28.61 -28.23
C ILE A 524 -20.68 29.36 -29.36
N LEU A 525 -19.55 28.87 -29.89
CA LEU A 525 -18.91 29.48 -31.06
C LEU A 525 -19.83 29.46 -32.30
N LEU A 526 -20.57 28.37 -32.50
CA LEU A 526 -21.56 28.26 -33.58
C LEU A 526 -22.76 29.18 -33.33
N LEU A 527 -23.22 29.34 -32.10
CA LEU A 527 -24.34 30.25 -31.79
C LEU A 527 -23.96 31.72 -31.86
N TYR A 528 -22.73 32.06 -31.48
CA TYR A 528 -22.17 33.41 -31.64
C TYR A 528 -22.01 33.79 -33.12
N TRP A 529 -21.81 32.81 -34.01
CA TRP A 529 -21.89 33.05 -35.46
C TRP A 529 -23.22 33.67 -35.88
N ILE A 530 -24.33 33.42 -35.18
CA ILE A 530 -25.65 34.03 -35.45
C ILE A 530 -26.11 35.03 -34.37
N ALA A 531 -25.19 35.46 -33.49
CA ALA A 531 -25.46 36.38 -32.37
C ALA A 531 -26.45 35.84 -31.31
N THR A 532 -26.58 34.52 -31.20
CA THR A 532 -27.45 33.86 -30.20
C THR A 532 -26.62 33.11 -29.17
N SER A 533 -27.26 32.58 -28.13
CA SER A 533 -26.62 31.75 -27.10
C SER A 533 -27.63 30.74 -26.57
N TYR A 534 -27.17 29.75 -25.82
CA TYR A 534 -28.09 28.92 -25.03
C TYR A 534 -28.88 29.77 -24.02
N SER A 535 -30.08 29.30 -23.71
CA SER A 535 -30.88 29.83 -22.60
C SER A 535 -30.26 29.44 -21.26
N GLN A 536 -30.54 30.20 -20.21
CA GLN A 536 -30.09 29.87 -18.85
C GLN A 536 -30.58 28.48 -18.41
N MET A 537 -31.80 28.10 -18.79
CA MET A 537 -32.38 26.80 -18.46
C MET A 537 -31.75 25.65 -19.24
N GLN A 538 -31.29 25.87 -20.47
CA GLN A 538 -30.50 24.88 -21.22
C GLN A 538 -29.17 24.61 -20.53
N PHE A 539 -28.45 25.67 -20.11
CA PHE A 539 -27.22 25.53 -19.31
C PHE A 539 -27.48 24.72 -18.04
N LEU A 540 -28.50 25.11 -17.27
CA LEU A 540 -28.85 24.44 -16.02
C LEU A 540 -29.20 22.96 -16.21
N PHE A 541 -29.96 22.64 -17.26
CA PHE A 541 -30.33 21.27 -17.58
C PHE A 541 -29.11 20.42 -17.93
N ILE A 542 -28.19 20.95 -18.75
CA ILE A 542 -26.96 20.25 -19.11
C ILE A 542 -26.08 20.04 -17.86
N ASP A 543 -25.81 21.10 -17.10
CA ASP A 543 -24.92 21.06 -15.95
C ASP A 543 -25.44 20.15 -14.83
N ILE A 544 -26.71 20.29 -14.45
CA ILE A 544 -27.26 19.58 -13.28
C ILE A 544 -27.81 18.21 -13.67
N ALA A 545 -28.74 18.18 -14.64
CA ALA A 545 -29.51 16.96 -14.92
C ALA A 545 -28.68 15.88 -15.61
N ILE A 546 -27.70 16.29 -16.44
CA ILE A 546 -26.82 15.37 -17.17
C ILE A 546 -25.46 15.31 -16.48
N VAL A 547 -24.66 16.38 -16.54
CA VAL A 547 -23.24 16.33 -16.20
C VAL A 547 -23.02 16.01 -14.72
N THR A 548 -23.62 16.76 -13.80
CA THR A 548 -23.45 16.57 -12.35
C THR A 548 -24.01 15.22 -11.89
N ASN A 549 -25.21 14.87 -12.35
CA ASN A 549 -25.85 13.58 -12.05
C ASN A 549 -24.98 12.38 -12.47
N LEU A 550 -24.55 12.35 -13.74
CA LEU A 550 -23.73 11.26 -14.27
C LEU A 550 -22.33 11.23 -13.66
N ALA A 551 -21.72 12.39 -13.37
CA ALA A 551 -20.44 12.48 -12.66
C ALA A 551 -20.49 11.86 -11.26
N PHE A 552 -21.53 12.20 -10.49
CA PHE A 552 -21.69 11.71 -9.13
C PHE A 552 -21.90 10.20 -9.08
N LEU A 553 -22.76 9.66 -9.96
CA LEU A 553 -23.08 8.24 -9.97
C LEU A 553 -21.98 7.39 -10.59
N SER A 554 -21.30 7.88 -11.64
CA SER A 554 -20.16 7.16 -12.23
C SER A 554 -19.03 6.99 -11.21
N SER A 555 -18.82 7.98 -10.34
CA SER A 555 -17.80 7.98 -9.27
C SER A 555 -18.03 6.93 -8.18
N GLN A 556 -19.23 6.35 -8.08
CA GLN A 556 -19.55 5.28 -7.12
C GLN A 556 -19.10 3.88 -7.56
N THR A 557 -18.57 3.74 -8.79
CA THR A 557 -18.17 2.44 -9.33
C THR A 557 -17.02 1.85 -8.51
N LYS A 558 -17.17 0.59 -8.10
CA LYS A 558 -16.22 -0.12 -7.23
C LYS A 558 -14.97 -0.60 -7.98
N ALA A 559 -13.93 -0.96 -7.24
CA ALA A 559 -12.76 -1.64 -7.78
C ALA A 559 -13.12 -3.00 -8.41
N HIS A 560 -12.34 -3.43 -9.40
CA HIS A 560 -12.46 -4.76 -9.97
C HIS A 560 -12.08 -5.85 -8.95
N LYS A 561 -12.60 -7.07 -9.12
CA LYS A 561 -12.19 -8.20 -8.26
C LYS A 561 -10.82 -8.69 -8.69
N GLY A 562 -9.82 -8.53 -7.83
CA GLY A 562 -8.43 -8.94 -8.10
C GLY A 562 -7.51 -7.75 -8.36
N LEU A 563 -6.21 -8.00 -8.32
CA LEU A 563 -5.19 -6.97 -8.43
C LEU A 563 -4.54 -7.04 -9.83
N ALA A 564 -4.75 -6.01 -10.65
CA ALA A 564 -4.17 -5.95 -11.99
C ALA A 564 -2.62 -6.02 -11.95
N SER A 565 -1.97 -6.59 -12.97
CA SER A 565 -0.50 -6.68 -12.96
C SER A 565 0.21 -5.41 -13.43
N THR A 566 -0.53 -4.38 -13.82
CA THR A 566 0.01 -3.09 -14.28
C THR A 566 -0.66 -1.95 -13.51
N PRO A 567 0.05 -0.87 -13.17
CA PRO A 567 -0.59 0.33 -12.65
C PRO A 567 -1.35 1.08 -13.77
N PRO A 568 -2.44 1.80 -13.44
CA PRO A 568 -3.12 2.69 -14.37
C PRO A 568 -2.20 3.85 -14.80
N PRO A 569 -2.51 4.51 -15.93
CA PRO A 569 -1.74 5.67 -16.38
C PRO A 569 -1.75 6.77 -15.32
N THR A 570 -0.57 7.14 -14.82
CA THR A 570 -0.41 8.19 -13.80
C THR A 570 -0.40 9.61 -14.39
N SER A 571 -0.42 9.72 -15.73
CA SER A 571 -0.37 10.99 -16.44
C SER A 571 -1.69 11.33 -17.10
N ILE A 572 -2.30 12.45 -16.71
CA ILE A 572 -3.53 13.02 -17.28
C ILE A 572 -3.36 13.24 -18.80
N LEU A 573 -2.26 13.89 -19.17
CA LEU A 573 -1.91 14.29 -20.53
C LEU A 573 -1.26 13.16 -21.35
N SER A 574 -1.71 11.91 -21.17
CA SER A 574 -1.22 10.81 -21.99
C SER A 574 -1.62 11.02 -23.46
N THR A 575 -0.74 10.66 -24.40
CA THR A 575 -1.00 10.81 -25.84
C THR A 575 -2.28 10.08 -26.25
N SER A 576 -2.50 8.87 -25.74
CA SER A 576 -3.71 8.06 -25.99
C SER A 576 -4.98 8.83 -25.65
N SER A 577 -4.97 9.48 -24.49
CA SER A 577 -6.17 10.11 -23.95
C SER A 577 -6.43 11.47 -24.55
N MET A 578 -5.38 12.20 -24.93
CA MET A 578 -5.54 13.43 -25.72
C MET A 578 -6.09 13.11 -27.11
N VAL A 579 -5.59 12.06 -27.76
CA VAL A 579 -6.13 11.60 -29.06
C VAL A 579 -7.59 11.15 -28.93
N SER A 580 -7.94 10.45 -27.85
CA SER A 580 -9.34 10.11 -27.58
C SER A 580 -10.18 11.38 -27.37
N LEU A 581 -9.80 12.27 -26.45
CA LEU A 581 -10.53 13.50 -26.15
C LEU A 581 -10.74 14.38 -27.39
N PHE A 582 -9.69 14.72 -28.13
CA PHE A 582 -9.81 15.55 -29.33
C PHE A 582 -10.57 14.85 -30.47
N GLY A 583 -10.46 13.52 -30.58
CA GLY A 583 -11.27 12.77 -31.53
C GLY A 583 -12.76 12.80 -31.20
N GLN A 584 -13.11 12.66 -29.91
CA GLN A 584 -14.50 12.80 -29.46
C GLN A 584 -15.05 14.20 -29.74
N LEU A 585 -14.24 15.24 -29.52
CA LEU A 585 -14.60 16.62 -29.84
C LEU A 585 -14.79 16.85 -31.33
N ALA A 586 -13.95 16.25 -32.18
CA ALA A 586 -14.13 16.33 -33.63
C ALA A 586 -15.43 15.65 -34.08
N ILE A 587 -15.74 14.46 -33.56
CA ILE A 587 -16.97 13.72 -33.86
C ILE A 587 -18.20 14.51 -33.42
N GLY A 588 -18.22 15.03 -32.19
CA GLY A 588 -19.30 15.87 -31.67
C GLY A 588 -19.45 17.20 -32.43
N GLY A 589 -18.33 17.87 -32.72
CA GLY A 589 -18.30 19.13 -33.47
C GLY A 589 -18.82 18.97 -34.90
N ILE A 590 -18.46 17.90 -35.61
CA ILE A 590 -18.99 17.60 -36.94
C ILE A 590 -20.51 17.40 -36.88
N ALA A 591 -21.03 16.70 -35.87
CA ALA A 591 -22.46 16.52 -35.69
C ALA A 591 -23.19 17.85 -35.44
N GLN A 592 -22.63 18.70 -34.57
CA GLN A 592 -23.17 20.04 -34.30
C GLN A 592 -23.17 20.93 -35.55
N ILE A 593 -22.07 20.99 -36.29
CA ILE A 593 -21.96 21.76 -37.54
C ILE A 593 -22.95 21.22 -38.59
N SER A 594 -23.07 19.90 -38.72
CA SER A 594 -23.99 19.27 -39.66
C SER A 594 -25.43 19.68 -39.38
N VAL A 595 -25.88 19.57 -38.13
CA VAL A 595 -27.24 19.97 -37.72
C VAL A 595 -27.45 21.49 -37.89
N PHE A 596 -26.43 22.29 -37.56
CA PHE A 596 -26.46 23.75 -37.69
C PHE A 596 -26.65 24.23 -39.14
N CYS A 597 -26.07 23.51 -40.12
CA CYS A 597 -26.24 23.79 -41.55
C CYS A 597 -27.51 23.13 -42.14
N LEU A 598 -27.82 21.90 -41.76
CA LEU A 598 -28.98 21.17 -42.32
C LEU A 598 -30.30 21.85 -42.00
N ILE A 599 -30.42 22.48 -40.82
CA ILE A 599 -31.63 23.18 -40.44
C ILE A 599 -31.87 24.44 -41.30
N THR A 600 -30.81 25.09 -41.78
CA THR A 600 -30.96 26.29 -42.62
C THR A 600 -31.43 25.96 -44.04
N MET A 601 -31.34 24.69 -44.44
CA MET A 601 -31.77 24.21 -45.75
C MET A 601 -33.26 23.81 -45.79
N GLN A 602 -33.96 23.93 -44.66
CA GLN A 602 -35.37 23.52 -44.55
C GLN A 602 -36.30 24.67 -44.94
N GLU A 603 -37.41 24.36 -45.60
CA GLU A 603 -38.37 25.37 -46.09
C GLU A 603 -39.06 26.16 -44.97
N TRP A 604 -39.26 25.52 -43.80
CA TRP A 604 -39.86 26.13 -42.61
C TRP A 604 -38.85 26.89 -41.74
N PHE A 605 -37.58 26.96 -42.15
CA PHE A 605 -36.54 27.62 -41.38
C PHE A 605 -36.77 29.13 -41.34
N VAL A 606 -36.83 29.67 -40.13
CA VAL A 606 -36.88 31.12 -39.90
C VAL A 606 -35.49 31.57 -39.41
N PRO A 607 -34.77 32.41 -40.18
CA PRO A 607 -33.48 32.93 -39.75
C PRO A 607 -33.66 33.83 -38.52
N PHE A 608 -32.74 33.72 -37.57
CA PHE A 608 -32.74 34.58 -36.40
C PHE A 608 -32.48 36.05 -36.82
N GLN A 609 -33.37 36.95 -36.39
CA GLN A 609 -33.21 38.38 -36.59
C GLN A 609 -32.87 39.04 -35.24
N PRO A 610 -31.67 39.61 -35.06
CA PRO A 610 -31.34 40.33 -33.83
C PRO A 610 -32.24 41.56 -33.70
N THR A 611 -32.99 41.67 -32.61
CA THR A 611 -33.81 42.85 -32.34
C THR A 611 -32.92 44.07 -32.04
N HIS A 612 -33.32 45.25 -32.54
CA HIS A 612 -32.58 46.51 -32.33
C HIS A 612 -32.60 47.00 -30.88
N HIS A 613 -33.45 46.43 -30.02
CA HIS A 613 -33.49 46.72 -28.60
C HIS A 613 -32.55 45.77 -27.84
N ASP A 614 -31.43 46.32 -27.39
CA ASP A 614 -30.34 45.63 -26.68
C ASP A 614 -30.74 44.97 -25.34
N ASN A 615 -32.00 45.14 -24.90
CA ASN A 615 -32.53 44.65 -23.62
C ASN A 615 -33.26 43.30 -23.70
N ASP A 616 -33.52 42.74 -24.90
CA ASP A 616 -34.23 41.47 -24.99
C ASP A 616 -33.29 40.29 -24.66
N GLU A 617 -33.57 39.66 -23.53
CA GLU A 617 -32.96 38.40 -23.09
C GLU A 617 -33.34 37.22 -24.01
N ASP A 618 -34.34 37.38 -24.88
CA ASP A 618 -34.94 36.28 -25.63
C ASP A 618 -34.21 35.99 -26.97
N ARG A 619 -33.00 35.45 -26.86
CA ARG A 619 -32.12 35.08 -28.00
C ARG A 619 -32.35 33.67 -28.53
N LYS A 620 -33.60 33.21 -28.53
CA LYS A 620 -33.99 31.87 -28.96
C LYS A 620 -33.84 31.73 -30.48
N SER A 621 -33.26 30.64 -30.94
CA SER A 621 -33.12 30.34 -32.36
C SER A 621 -33.38 28.86 -32.65
N LEU A 622 -33.80 28.58 -33.89
CA LEU A 622 -34.02 27.21 -34.36
C LEU A 622 -32.70 26.44 -34.36
N GLN A 623 -31.62 27.09 -34.80
CA GLN A 623 -30.26 26.56 -34.74
C GLN A 623 -29.80 26.29 -33.30
N GLY A 624 -30.11 27.19 -32.36
CA GLY A 624 -29.87 26.99 -30.92
C GLY A 624 -30.55 25.75 -30.37
N THR A 625 -31.83 25.57 -30.71
CA THR A 625 -32.62 24.40 -30.30
C THR A 625 -32.07 23.11 -30.91
N ALA A 626 -31.66 23.15 -32.18
CA ALA A 626 -31.13 21.98 -32.88
C ALA A 626 -29.74 21.55 -32.36
N ILE A 627 -28.84 22.51 -32.12
CA ILE A 627 -27.54 22.24 -31.48
C ILE A 627 -27.76 21.69 -30.06
N PHE A 628 -28.68 22.28 -29.29
CA PHE A 628 -29.03 21.78 -27.96
C PHE A 628 -29.42 20.30 -28.02
N TYR A 629 -30.39 19.93 -28.87
CA TYR A 629 -30.88 18.55 -29.00
C TYR A 629 -29.79 17.54 -29.37
N VAL A 630 -28.94 17.83 -30.35
CA VAL A 630 -27.86 16.89 -30.72
C VAL A 630 -26.81 16.77 -29.62
N SER A 631 -26.53 17.88 -28.91
CA SER A 631 -25.51 17.91 -27.86
C SER A 631 -25.91 17.13 -26.61
N LEU A 632 -27.21 17.06 -26.26
CA LEU A 632 -27.71 16.27 -25.13
C LEU A 632 -27.21 14.81 -25.19
N PHE A 633 -27.29 14.20 -26.36
CA PHE A 633 -26.86 12.81 -26.56
C PHE A 633 -25.34 12.68 -26.54
N HIS A 634 -24.60 13.65 -27.10
CA HIS A 634 -23.14 13.62 -27.07
C HIS A 634 -22.61 13.66 -25.63
N TYR A 635 -23.20 14.47 -24.74
CA TYR A 635 -22.81 14.50 -23.33
C TYR A 635 -22.99 13.13 -22.65
N ILE A 636 -24.10 12.45 -22.91
CA ILE A 636 -24.35 11.09 -22.39
C ILE A 636 -23.32 10.10 -22.95
N VAL A 637 -23.02 10.19 -24.25
CA VAL A 637 -22.03 9.34 -24.92
C VAL A 637 -20.63 9.54 -24.33
N LEU A 638 -20.21 10.77 -24.04
CA LEU A 638 -18.92 11.04 -23.40
C LEU A 638 -18.78 10.29 -22.05
N TYR A 639 -19.84 10.28 -21.24
CA TYR A 639 -19.86 9.53 -19.98
C TYR A 639 -19.85 8.01 -20.19
N PHE A 640 -20.45 7.51 -21.28
CA PHE A 640 -20.39 6.09 -21.61
C PHE A 640 -19.00 5.68 -22.11
N VAL A 641 -18.39 6.48 -22.99
CA VAL A 641 -17.08 6.23 -23.59
C VAL A 641 -15.98 6.26 -22.53
N PHE A 642 -15.93 7.31 -21.72
CA PHE A 642 -14.89 7.45 -20.69
C PHE A 642 -15.20 6.69 -19.39
N ALA A 643 -16.31 5.94 -19.31
CA ALA A 643 -16.59 5.06 -18.19
C ALA A 643 -15.67 3.83 -18.22
N ALA A 644 -14.52 3.99 -17.57
CA ALA A 644 -13.52 2.94 -17.47
C ALA A 644 -14.07 1.69 -16.77
N GLY A 645 -13.77 0.52 -17.35
CA GLY A 645 -14.13 -0.79 -16.83
C GLY A 645 -12.92 -1.60 -16.30
N PRO A 646 -12.97 -2.94 -16.41
CA PRO A 646 -11.84 -3.81 -16.08
C PRO A 646 -10.59 -3.41 -16.87
N PRO A 647 -9.36 -3.55 -16.31
CA PRO A 647 -9.00 -4.37 -15.15
C PRO A 647 -8.99 -3.63 -13.79
N TYR A 648 -9.23 -2.32 -13.75
CA TYR A 648 -9.12 -1.53 -12.50
C TYR A 648 -10.45 -1.27 -11.82
N ARG A 649 -11.51 -1.04 -12.60
CA ARG A 649 -12.87 -0.78 -12.11
C ARG A 649 -13.79 -1.93 -12.49
N ALA A 650 -14.84 -2.11 -11.70
CA ALA A 650 -15.93 -2.99 -12.10
C ALA A 650 -16.59 -2.46 -13.40
N ALA A 651 -17.19 -3.35 -14.17
CA ALA A 651 -17.93 -2.97 -15.37
C ALA A 651 -19.08 -2.00 -15.03
N ILE A 652 -19.47 -1.18 -16.01
CA ILE A 652 -20.61 -0.24 -15.89
C ILE A 652 -21.88 -0.95 -15.40
N THR A 653 -22.10 -2.18 -15.86
CA THR A 653 -23.25 -3.01 -15.47
C THR A 653 -23.28 -3.38 -13.99
N SER A 654 -22.14 -3.35 -13.29
CA SER A 654 -22.10 -3.58 -11.85
C SER A 654 -22.62 -2.38 -11.06
N ASN A 655 -22.55 -1.17 -11.61
CA ASN A 655 -23.06 0.04 -10.98
C ASN A 655 -24.50 0.30 -11.45
N LYS A 656 -25.46 -0.36 -10.79
CA LYS A 656 -26.88 -0.26 -11.13
C LYS A 656 -27.40 1.18 -11.05
N ALA A 657 -26.94 1.98 -10.08
CA ALA A 657 -27.37 3.37 -9.94
C ALA A 657 -26.95 4.23 -11.12
N PHE A 658 -25.68 4.13 -11.55
CA PHE A 658 -25.17 4.83 -12.73
C PHE A 658 -25.87 4.37 -14.02
N LEU A 659 -26.04 3.06 -14.20
CA LEU A 659 -26.72 2.52 -15.38
C LEU A 659 -28.19 2.97 -15.46
N MET A 660 -28.93 2.92 -14.35
CA MET A 660 -30.32 3.38 -14.31
C MET A 660 -30.42 4.88 -14.57
N SER A 661 -29.50 5.69 -14.06
CA SER A 661 -29.48 7.13 -14.34
C SER A 661 -29.18 7.42 -15.81
N MET A 662 -28.17 6.76 -16.40
CA MET A 662 -27.88 6.85 -17.84
C MET A 662 -29.10 6.52 -18.70
N ILE A 663 -29.80 5.42 -18.40
CA ILE A 663 -31.03 5.02 -19.12
C ILE A 663 -32.13 6.07 -18.92
N THR A 664 -32.35 6.52 -17.69
CA THR A 664 -33.40 7.50 -17.36
C THR A 664 -33.16 8.85 -18.04
N VAL A 665 -31.92 9.36 -17.99
CA VAL A 665 -31.51 10.61 -18.64
C VAL A 665 -31.63 10.48 -20.16
N THR A 666 -31.26 9.34 -20.74
CA THR A 666 -31.41 9.09 -22.18
C THR A 666 -32.88 9.09 -22.60
N ILE A 667 -33.74 8.37 -21.88
CA ILE A 667 -35.20 8.35 -22.14
C ILE A 667 -35.80 9.75 -21.99
N CYS A 668 -35.37 10.49 -20.96
CA CYS A 668 -35.80 11.88 -20.75
C CYS A 668 -35.40 12.77 -21.94
N CYS A 669 -34.16 12.70 -22.41
CA CYS A 669 -33.68 13.46 -23.57
C CYS A 669 -34.42 13.07 -24.85
N ILE A 670 -34.65 11.78 -25.10
CA ILE A 670 -35.48 11.31 -26.23
C ILE A 670 -36.90 11.88 -26.11
N SER A 671 -37.48 11.86 -24.91
CA SER A 671 -38.84 12.37 -24.68
C SER A 671 -38.94 13.88 -24.92
N ILE A 672 -37.94 14.66 -24.49
CA ILE A 672 -37.83 16.09 -24.78
C ILE A 672 -37.82 16.32 -26.30
N VAL A 673 -37.02 15.55 -27.05
CA VAL A 673 -36.91 15.71 -28.50
C VAL A 673 -38.14 15.20 -29.25
N VAL A 674 -38.74 14.06 -28.88
CA VAL A 674 -39.84 13.42 -29.65
C VAL A 674 -41.22 13.92 -29.22
N ALA A 675 -41.51 13.98 -27.92
CA ALA A 675 -42.87 14.19 -27.43
C ALA A 675 -43.33 15.66 -27.47
N TYR A 676 -42.40 16.61 -27.65
CA TYR A 676 -42.65 18.06 -27.71
C TYR A 676 -43.75 18.54 -26.76
N PHE A 677 -43.47 18.49 -25.45
CA PHE A 677 -44.42 18.97 -24.45
C PHE A 677 -44.23 20.48 -24.21
N ASN A 678 -45.22 21.29 -24.61
CA ASN A 678 -45.14 22.76 -24.61
C ASN A 678 -44.61 23.39 -23.31
N PRO A 679 -45.07 23.01 -22.10
CA PRO A 679 -44.53 23.57 -20.86
C PRO A 679 -43.03 23.34 -20.65
N ILE A 680 -42.53 22.15 -20.97
CA ILE A 680 -41.11 21.80 -20.83
C ILE A 680 -40.28 22.55 -21.88
N GLN A 681 -40.77 22.63 -23.11
CA GLN A 681 -40.07 23.32 -24.20
C GLN A 681 -39.98 24.84 -23.94
N TYR A 682 -41.06 25.42 -23.43
CA TYR A 682 -41.09 26.82 -23.02
C TYR A 682 -40.12 27.08 -21.85
N PHE A 683 -40.12 26.21 -20.83
CA PHE A 683 -39.19 26.29 -19.70
C PHE A 683 -37.72 26.21 -20.15
N LEU A 684 -37.39 25.29 -21.05
CA LEU A 684 -36.05 25.16 -21.63
C LEU A 684 -35.72 26.30 -22.63
N GLY A 685 -36.71 27.08 -23.06
CA GLY A 685 -36.55 28.11 -24.09
C GLY A 685 -36.25 27.56 -25.48
N CYS A 686 -36.77 26.37 -25.80
CA CYS A 686 -36.63 25.74 -27.11
C CYS A 686 -37.74 26.20 -28.07
N LEU A 687 -37.40 26.37 -29.34
CA LEU A 687 -38.37 26.69 -30.40
C LEU A 687 -38.95 25.41 -31.02
N TYR A 688 -40.13 25.53 -31.61
CA TYR A 688 -40.78 24.42 -32.31
C TYR A 688 -39.97 24.01 -33.55
N ILE A 689 -39.64 22.73 -33.63
CA ILE A 689 -39.03 22.09 -34.80
C ILE A 689 -40.00 20.98 -35.27
N PRO A 690 -40.31 20.89 -36.58
CA PRO A 690 -41.16 19.82 -37.11
C PRO A 690 -40.66 18.41 -36.76
N GLN A 691 -41.60 17.48 -36.59
CA GLN A 691 -41.30 16.11 -36.12
C GLN A 691 -40.28 15.38 -37.03
N GLU A 692 -40.41 15.53 -38.35
CA GLU A 692 -39.50 14.90 -39.32
C GLU A 692 -38.04 15.29 -39.06
N PHE A 693 -37.77 16.58 -38.84
CA PHE A 693 -36.41 17.05 -38.57
C PHE A 693 -35.93 16.64 -37.17
N ARG A 694 -36.81 16.55 -36.18
CA ARG A 694 -36.46 16.03 -34.84
C ARG A 694 -36.02 14.56 -34.92
N LEU A 695 -36.64 13.74 -35.78
CA LEU A 695 -36.19 12.37 -36.06
C LEU A 695 -34.83 12.33 -36.78
N ILE A 696 -34.57 13.26 -37.70
CA ILE A 696 -33.25 13.40 -38.34
C ILE A 696 -32.17 13.74 -37.30
N ILE A 697 -32.44 14.65 -36.36
CA ILE A 697 -31.50 14.97 -35.27
C ILE A 697 -31.21 13.72 -34.42
N LEU A 698 -32.23 12.92 -34.09
CA LEU A 698 -32.04 11.66 -33.35
C LEU A 698 -31.23 10.63 -34.14
N PHE A 699 -31.43 10.55 -35.45
CA PHE A 699 -30.64 9.70 -36.33
C PHE A 699 -29.18 10.12 -36.33
N ILE A 700 -28.90 11.43 -36.52
CA ILE A 700 -27.53 11.98 -36.44
C ILE A 700 -26.92 11.66 -35.09
N ALA A 701 -27.62 11.95 -33.98
CA ALA A 701 -27.14 11.65 -32.63
C ALA A 701 -26.81 10.16 -32.42
N SER A 702 -27.64 9.26 -32.96
CA SER A 702 -27.43 7.81 -32.88
C SER A 702 -26.20 7.36 -33.69
N VAL A 703 -26.02 7.90 -34.90
CA VAL A 703 -24.83 7.65 -35.73
C VAL A 703 -23.58 8.16 -35.03
N THR A 704 -23.63 9.39 -34.50
CA THR A 704 -22.54 9.99 -33.72
C THR A 704 -22.18 9.12 -32.50
N ALA A 705 -23.16 8.57 -31.79
CA ALA A 705 -22.93 7.68 -30.66
C ALA A 705 -22.19 6.39 -31.07
N VAL A 706 -22.62 5.75 -32.16
CA VAL A 706 -21.98 4.52 -32.67
C VAL A 706 -20.54 4.79 -33.12
N VAL A 707 -20.32 5.88 -33.87
CA VAL A 707 -19.00 6.29 -34.36
C VAL A 707 -18.08 6.63 -33.20
N SER A 708 -18.58 7.37 -32.21
CA SER A 708 -17.86 7.76 -30.99
C SER A 708 -17.36 6.54 -30.19
N ILE A 709 -18.23 5.55 -29.98
CA ILE A 709 -17.88 4.31 -29.26
C ILE A 709 -16.88 3.48 -30.07
N GLY A 710 -17.06 3.37 -31.40
CA GLY A 710 -16.14 2.64 -32.27
C GLY A 710 -14.75 3.27 -32.33
N TYR A 711 -14.69 4.60 -32.41
CA TYR A 711 -13.44 5.36 -32.42
C TYR A 711 -12.63 5.14 -31.15
N ASP A 712 -13.25 5.28 -29.98
CA ASP A 712 -12.54 5.14 -28.70
C ASP A 712 -11.97 3.75 -28.48
N ARG A 713 -12.75 2.70 -28.80
CA ARG A 713 -12.25 1.32 -28.74
C ARG A 713 -11.07 1.07 -29.67
N CYS A 714 -11.04 1.74 -30.83
CA CYS A 714 -9.90 1.67 -31.74
C CYS A 714 -8.67 2.34 -31.13
N VAL A 715 -8.83 3.52 -30.52
CA VAL A 715 -7.73 4.24 -29.83
C VAL A 715 -7.16 3.39 -28.68
N ASP A 716 -8.02 2.81 -27.84
CA ASP A 716 -7.60 1.95 -26.74
C ASP A 716 -6.83 0.72 -27.22
N TRP A 717 -7.33 0.05 -28.26
CA TRP A 717 -6.67 -1.12 -28.86
C TRP A 717 -5.29 -0.79 -29.44
N ILE A 718 -5.16 0.35 -30.15
CA ILE A 718 -3.87 0.81 -30.69
C ILE A 718 -2.91 1.14 -29.54
N SER A 719 -3.41 1.82 -28.51
CA SER A 719 -2.64 2.24 -27.33
C SER A 719 -2.09 1.06 -26.54
N GLU A 720 -2.88 -0.01 -26.39
CA GLU A 720 -2.48 -1.24 -25.72
C GLU A 720 -1.39 -1.96 -26.51
N LYS A 721 -1.58 -2.16 -27.82
CA LYS A 721 -0.55 -2.75 -28.71
C LYS A 721 0.76 -1.96 -28.72
N LEU A 722 0.67 -0.62 -28.71
CA LEU A 722 1.86 0.23 -28.68
C LEU A 722 2.61 0.06 -27.35
N ARG A 723 1.89 0.00 -26.22
CA ARG A 723 2.47 -0.25 -24.90
C ARG A 723 3.12 -1.62 -24.80
N GLU A 724 2.48 -2.66 -25.32
CA GLU A 724 3.07 -4.00 -25.38
C GLU A 724 4.36 -4.02 -26.17
N LYS A 725 4.38 -3.38 -27.34
CA LYS A 725 5.57 -3.30 -28.20
C LYS A 725 6.73 -2.53 -27.55
N ILE A 726 6.43 -1.43 -26.85
CA ILE A 726 7.42 -0.68 -26.06
C ILE A 726 7.94 -1.54 -24.89
N ARG A 727 7.06 -2.29 -24.23
CA ARG A 727 7.43 -3.19 -23.13
C ARG A 727 8.32 -4.34 -23.60
N GLN A 728 8.03 -4.93 -24.76
CA GLN A 728 8.88 -5.95 -25.36
C GLN A 728 10.28 -5.40 -25.69
N ARG A 729 10.38 -4.18 -26.22
CA ARG A 729 11.66 -3.52 -26.47
C ARG A 729 12.46 -3.23 -25.20
N ARG A 730 11.79 -2.83 -24.10
CA ARG A 730 12.41 -2.63 -22.79
C ARG A 730 12.73 -3.92 -22.02
N LYS A 731 12.15 -5.06 -22.42
CA LYS A 731 12.47 -6.37 -21.83
C LYS A 731 13.62 -7.08 -22.53
N GLY A 732 13.94 -6.68 -23.78
CA GLY A 732 15.04 -7.21 -24.58
C GLY A 732 16.26 -6.30 -24.69
N ALA A 733 16.22 -5.12 -24.05
CA ALA A 733 17.35 -4.26 -23.73
C ALA A 733 17.55 -4.30 -22.21
#